data_AF-A0A661UKX8-F1
#
_entry.id   AF-A0A661UKX8-F1
#
_cell.length_a   1.000
_cell.length_b   1.000
_cell.length_c   1.000
_cell.angle_alpha   90.00
_cell.angle_beta   90.00
_cell.angle_gamma   90.00
#
_symmetry.space_group_name_H-M   'P 1'
#
loop_
_entity.id
_entity.type
_entity.pdbx_description
1 polymer ?
#
loop_
_entity_poly.entity_id
_entity_poly.type
_entity_poly.pdbx_seq_one_letter_code
_entity_poly.pdbx_strand_id
1 'polypeptide(L)'
;MSVKTTKVIVCRSCGKVMKDPSDFASGDLAHELCSNCTDEFGVQKRYSQIVKETKEFLIKQLSISDIEAEKMAKENVAKMPIWAHRQEELLAKKKIIITDVGSTTTKALLLTRKDNKFIHTDVQYSPTTVEKPFEDVNIGVFKAIQKLEKATDISLLAIDSIESSLKFKDEVLYLSTSSAGGGLQILVIGLTMFDSASSGKRTAYGAGGVILDTFAIDDKRSSLEQMQAMGILHPDIILMAGGVNGGAVSSILRLGEILQLANPKPKFGEKDEIPLVFAGNEAAQTFIAGLFQKKFDLYIVPNIRPTLEEENLQPAREKIHKLFMENVMEQAPGYAKLKACVADDIIPTPTGVIRALQLVSESLEENIMAVDIGGATTDVFSNIMGDYFRTVSANYGMSYSISNVLKDSGKENLKKWLPENFDLNYALNYIGNKMLYPTFVPQNPHQLTIEHAIAREAISMSKQQHMQMNFNTKQVGFLDKLKSTRDDLEKITEAFYIEKALEAKKFHMHDINILIGSGGVPAHTENAQQALAIIYDGFRPEGITEIWKDRHFISPHLGKLSAIDETLASEILTKDCYDKIGICIRPMNKKWKDNLAVMDLEIDGETSQIKTGEVHYFSNDEGKDRAISIILHKGFFLNSETRNFKFSSDLPIFIDTCRELDFDKENNAMQLYELKDDPAPLENDYLGFTRKKTIKSGVQKHLVELPYEGTILAEIDDEVAADTVVGENLFDPPRVYVISLFDKTYLRLNPENIEESLRIKEGQEIKYGQRIAEIGRKTFIEELQFQHYYFDSPVRGRVEKINFDSGTIIMREIQDYSNKPKTINVAKKLNVKPKHMISYLKKGLNDFVYAGDLLASKIIDVGDSKHPMFVSAPTTGSITDIDREKGTVTIQYDRQPYRRTAGVTGKVVKKKIGHSVTIAYDGNTLYGIIGFGSESWGKLKYIDSPDQLSLCSSEDIVIYPQKIDHTFLKSAEQQKVKGVVAASIDNEDLVEFIGEEIGVALTGNESIPFPFIITEGFGNFKMFEQYSNFLKGHNGKFIYVNGHTQIRAGVTRPKIIVMDLNK
;
A
#
# COMPACT_ATOMS: atom_id res chain seq x y z
N MET A 1 -33.68 24.29 27.08
CA MET A 1 -32.72 23.64 27.99
C MET A 1 -33.36 22.37 28.54
N SER A 2 -33.12 21.22 27.89
CA SER A 2 -33.36 19.90 28.49
C SER A 2 -32.02 19.39 29.01
N VAL A 3 -31.93 19.10 30.30
CA VAL A 3 -30.76 18.45 30.90
C VAL A 3 -30.64 17.07 30.24
N LYS A 4 -29.73 16.93 29.27
CA LYS A 4 -29.27 15.61 28.81
C LYS A 4 -28.56 14.99 30.01
N THR A 5 -29.17 13.99 30.62
CA THR A 5 -28.49 13.07 31.54
C THR A 5 -27.29 12.49 30.80
N THR A 6 -26.10 13.00 31.10
CA THR A 6 -24.83 12.43 30.65
C THR A 6 -24.76 11.02 31.20
N LYS A 7 -24.89 10.01 30.32
CA LYS A 7 -24.74 8.60 30.68
C LYS A 7 -23.35 8.46 31.30
N VAL A 8 -23.27 8.07 32.57
CA VAL A 8 -21.98 7.85 33.24
C VAL A 8 -21.35 6.63 32.57
N ILE A 9 -20.28 6.84 31.82
CA ILE A 9 -19.55 5.77 31.15
C ILE A 9 -18.44 5.31 32.11
N VAL A 10 -18.40 4.02 32.39
CA VAL A 10 -17.42 3.40 33.28
C VAL A 10 -16.51 2.53 32.46
N CYS A 11 -15.20 2.66 32.65
CA CYS A 11 -14.20 1.84 32.01
C CYS A 11 -14.47 0.38 32.34
N ARG A 12 -14.72 -0.43 31.31
CA ARG A 12 -14.98 -1.86 31.41
C ARG A 12 -13.80 -2.63 32.00
N SER A 13 -12.56 -2.12 31.82
CA SER A 13 -11.36 -2.74 32.35
C SER A 13 -11.17 -2.52 33.86
N CYS A 14 -10.95 -1.28 34.28
CA CYS A 14 -10.59 -0.95 35.67
C CYS A 14 -11.74 -0.41 36.52
N GLY A 15 -12.93 -0.17 35.95
CA GLY A 15 -14.07 0.42 36.66
C GLY A 15 -13.95 1.93 36.89
N LYS A 16 -12.96 2.62 36.30
CA LYS A 16 -12.83 4.09 36.37
C LYS A 16 -14.01 4.76 35.67
N VAL A 17 -14.68 5.69 36.36
CA VAL A 17 -15.67 6.58 35.73
C VAL A 17 -14.97 7.56 34.78
N MET A 18 -15.36 7.57 33.51
CA MET A 18 -14.78 8.42 32.47
C MET A 18 -15.69 9.64 32.24
N LYS A 19 -15.14 10.85 32.35
CA LYS A 19 -15.91 12.10 32.27
C LYS A 19 -15.41 13.03 31.20
N ASP A 20 -14.09 13.19 31.11
CA ASP A 20 -13.43 14.09 30.16
C ASP A 20 -12.90 13.30 28.97
N PRO A 21 -12.80 13.87 27.75
CA PRO A 21 -12.25 13.16 26.59
C PRO A 21 -10.90 12.49 26.87
N SER A 22 -10.02 13.12 27.66
CA SER A 22 -8.72 12.55 28.07
C SER A 22 -8.81 11.29 28.92
N ASP A 23 -9.95 11.04 29.56
CA ASP A 23 -10.17 9.80 30.31
C ASP A 23 -10.38 8.61 29.38
N PHE A 24 -10.92 8.82 28.18
CA PHE A 24 -11.23 7.77 27.23
C PHE A 24 -9.99 7.42 26.40
N ALA A 25 -9.86 6.15 26.05
CA ALA A 25 -8.81 5.71 25.14
C ALA A 25 -8.85 6.55 23.84
N SER A 26 -7.70 7.10 23.47
CA SER A 26 -7.52 7.94 22.28
C SER A 26 -8.48 9.15 22.17
N GLY A 27 -9.04 9.63 23.29
CA GLY A 27 -9.95 10.78 23.31
C GLY A 27 -11.39 10.48 22.90
N ASP A 28 -11.74 9.21 22.70
CA ASP A 28 -13.02 8.81 22.10
C ASP A 28 -14.12 8.59 23.15
N LEU A 29 -15.09 9.50 23.19
CA LEU A 29 -16.21 9.47 24.15
C LEU A 29 -17.12 8.23 24.03
N ALA A 30 -17.00 7.44 22.95
CA ALA A 30 -17.71 6.18 22.79
C ALA A 30 -16.90 4.96 23.27
N HIS A 31 -15.60 5.12 23.56
CA HIS A 31 -14.73 4.00 23.93
C HIS A 31 -15.10 3.42 25.29
N GLU A 32 -15.17 2.09 25.39
CA GLU A 32 -15.52 1.39 26.63
C GLU A 32 -14.36 1.32 27.65
N LEU A 33 -13.17 1.80 27.28
CA LEU A 33 -11.93 1.69 28.04
C LEU A 33 -11.31 3.07 28.25
N CYS A 34 -10.67 3.24 29.42
CA CYS A 34 -9.95 4.45 29.73
C CYS A 34 -8.54 4.45 29.14
N SER A 35 -7.99 5.64 28.90
CA SER A 35 -6.64 5.86 28.36
C SER A 35 -5.52 5.16 29.13
N ASN A 36 -5.71 4.92 30.44
CA ASN A 36 -4.72 4.21 31.26
C ASN A 36 -4.77 2.68 31.08
N CYS A 37 -5.91 2.14 30.67
CA CYS A 37 -6.11 0.70 30.49
C CYS A 37 -5.80 0.24 29.06
N THR A 38 -5.45 1.16 28.17
CA THR A 38 -5.15 0.89 26.77
C THR A 38 -3.72 1.29 26.44
N ASP A 39 -3.10 0.60 25.51
CA ASP A 39 -1.84 1.03 24.90
C ASP A 39 -2.04 2.29 24.04
N GLU A 40 -0.97 2.74 23.40
CA GLU A 40 -0.98 3.91 22.51
C GLU A 40 -1.93 3.76 21.31
N PHE A 41 -2.36 2.54 20.99
CA PHE A 41 -3.29 2.23 19.92
C PHE A 41 -4.75 2.13 20.38
N GLY A 42 -5.03 2.44 21.65
CA GLY A 42 -6.38 2.32 22.22
C GLY A 42 -6.80 0.88 22.50
N VAL A 43 -5.88 -0.08 22.40
CA VAL A 43 -6.15 -1.50 22.64
C VAL A 43 -5.88 -1.83 24.11
N GLN A 44 -6.70 -2.66 24.74
CA GLN A 44 -6.52 -3.05 26.14
C GLN A 44 -5.10 -3.58 26.43
N LYS A 45 -4.45 -3.03 27.47
CA LYS A 45 -3.14 -3.47 27.98
C LYS A 45 -3.22 -4.88 28.55
N ARG A 46 -2.09 -5.60 28.49
CA ARG A 46 -1.94 -6.94 29.07
C ARG A 46 -2.02 -6.89 30.60
N TYR A 47 -2.37 -8.03 31.20
CA TYR A 47 -2.43 -8.14 32.67
C TYR A 47 -1.06 -7.84 33.30
N SER A 48 0.03 -8.41 32.76
CA SER A 48 1.39 -8.11 33.22
C SER A 48 1.77 -6.64 33.13
N GLN A 49 1.39 -5.95 32.05
CA GLN A 49 1.65 -4.52 31.87
C GLN A 49 0.95 -3.68 32.94
N ILE A 50 -0.35 -3.94 33.17
CA ILE A 50 -1.10 -3.24 34.22
C ILE A 50 -0.51 -3.58 35.61
N VAL A 51 -0.11 -4.82 35.86
CA VAL A 51 0.57 -5.21 37.09
C VAL A 51 1.91 -4.49 37.22
N LYS A 52 2.71 -4.37 36.16
CA LYS A 52 4.01 -3.68 36.17
C LYS A 52 3.84 -2.19 36.43
N GLU A 53 2.93 -1.52 35.73
CA GLU A 53 2.63 -0.10 35.94
C GLU A 53 2.07 0.15 37.36
N THR A 54 1.18 -0.74 37.83
CA THR A 54 0.66 -0.69 39.20
C THR A 54 1.78 -0.92 40.21
N LYS A 55 2.71 -1.85 39.95
CA LYS A 55 3.88 -2.13 40.77
C LYS A 55 4.78 -0.89 40.85
N GLU A 56 5.15 -0.31 39.71
CA GLU A 56 5.98 0.89 39.63
C GLU A 56 5.31 2.07 40.35
N PHE A 57 3.99 2.23 40.19
CA PHE A 57 3.21 3.21 40.93
C PHE A 57 3.24 2.97 42.45
N LEU A 58 3.05 1.72 42.89
CA LEU A 58 3.08 1.33 44.31
C LEU A 58 4.47 1.51 44.91
N ILE A 59 5.55 1.16 44.21
CA ILE A 59 6.94 1.42 44.63
C ILE A 59 7.13 2.93 44.81
N LYS A 60 6.69 3.73 43.84
CA LYS A 60 6.85 5.19 43.86
C LYS A 60 6.04 5.86 44.97
N GLN A 61 4.82 5.38 45.26
CA GLN A 61 3.94 5.98 46.27
C GLN A 61 4.18 5.48 47.69
N LEU A 62 4.44 4.18 47.86
CA LEU A 62 4.47 3.52 49.17
C LEU A 62 5.90 3.18 49.64
N SER A 63 6.91 3.34 48.78
CA SER A 63 8.32 3.03 49.09
C SER A 63 8.53 1.61 49.65
N ILE A 64 7.74 0.66 49.15
CA ILE A 64 7.79 -0.76 49.52
C ILE A 64 8.75 -1.54 48.63
N SER A 65 9.15 -2.75 49.06
CA SER A 65 10.04 -3.62 48.31
C SER A 65 9.41 -4.08 46.98
N ASP A 66 10.25 -4.39 45.97
CA ASP A 66 9.77 -4.80 44.64
C ASP A 66 8.86 -6.05 44.71
N ILE A 67 9.20 -7.01 45.56
CA ILE A 67 8.44 -8.25 45.79
C ILE A 67 7.06 -7.95 46.41
N GLU A 68 7.01 -7.07 47.41
CA GLU A 68 5.74 -6.68 48.06
C GLU A 68 4.87 -5.85 47.13
N ALA A 69 5.47 -4.92 46.38
CA ALA A 69 4.78 -4.13 45.37
C ALA A 69 4.18 -5.00 44.27
N GLU A 70 4.91 -6.02 43.81
CA GLU A 70 4.43 -6.95 42.79
C GLU A 70 3.23 -7.76 43.31
N LYS A 71 3.31 -8.25 44.56
CA LYS A 71 2.20 -8.98 45.19
C LYS A 71 0.96 -8.10 45.30
N MET A 72 1.10 -6.88 45.82
CA MET A 72 -0.01 -5.94 45.96
C MET A 72 -0.58 -5.51 44.59
N ALA A 73 0.27 -5.32 43.60
CA ALA A 73 -0.16 -5.02 42.24
C ALA A 73 -1.01 -6.16 41.67
N LYS A 74 -0.56 -7.41 41.77
CA LYS A 74 -1.32 -8.60 41.34
C LYS A 74 -2.68 -8.69 42.05
N GLU A 75 -2.71 -8.49 43.38
CA GLU A 75 -3.96 -8.52 44.16
C GLU A 75 -4.94 -7.40 43.77
N ASN A 76 -4.44 -6.21 43.43
CA ASN A 76 -5.26 -5.07 43.02
C ASN A 76 -5.82 -5.27 41.62
N VAL A 77 -4.98 -5.71 40.68
CA VAL A 77 -5.39 -5.92 39.28
C VAL A 77 -6.39 -7.08 39.18
N ALA A 78 -6.20 -8.17 39.94
CA ALA A 78 -7.13 -9.29 39.97
C ALA A 78 -8.56 -8.92 40.42
N LYS A 79 -8.74 -7.81 41.14
CA LYS A 79 -10.06 -7.32 41.60
C LYS A 79 -10.73 -6.37 40.60
N MET A 80 -10.05 -5.96 39.53
CA MET A 80 -10.63 -5.06 38.54
C MET A 80 -11.68 -5.77 37.69
N PRO A 81 -12.73 -5.08 37.21
CA PRO A 81 -13.89 -5.68 36.55
C PRO A 81 -13.62 -6.67 35.41
N ILE A 82 -12.68 -6.38 34.50
CA ILE A 82 -12.38 -7.28 33.36
C ILE A 82 -11.48 -8.47 33.73
N TRP A 83 -10.79 -8.37 34.87
CA TRP A 83 -9.86 -9.41 35.35
C TRP A 83 -10.52 -10.30 36.41
N ALA A 84 -11.49 -9.77 37.15
CA ALA A 84 -12.37 -10.51 38.03
C ALA A 84 -13.19 -11.51 37.18
N HIS A 85 -13.18 -12.79 37.55
CA HIS A 85 -13.87 -13.92 36.88
C HIS A 85 -13.21 -14.51 35.62
N ARG A 86 -12.16 -13.90 35.05
CA ARG A 86 -11.44 -14.44 33.88
C ARG A 86 -10.92 -15.87 34.09
N GLN A 87 -10.33 -16.14 35.26
CA GLN A 87 -9.88 -17.49 35.61
C GLN A 87 -11.04 -18.48 35.79
N GLU A 88 -12.19 -18.06 36.34
CA GLU A 88 -13.35 -18.94 36.53
C GLU A 88 -13.97 -19.36 35.19
N GLU A 89 -14.08 -18.43 34.24
CA GLU A 89 -14.57 -18.72 32.89
C GLU A 89 -13.63 -19.66 32.10
N LEU A 90 -12.31 -19.42 32.15
CA LEU A 90 -11.31 -20.34 31.57
C LEU A 90 -11.34 -21.73 32.22
N LEU A 91 -11.50 -21.79 33.55
CA LEU A 91 -11.59 -23.04 34.30
C LEU A 91 -12.84 -23.85 33.93
N ALA A 92 -13.93 -23.20 33.49
CA ALA A 92 -15.14 -23.87 33.02
C ALA A 92 -15.01 -24.46 31.61
N LYS A 93 -14.06 -23.99 30.80
CA LYS A 93 -13.84 -24.46 29.42
C LYS A 93 -12.89 -25.66 29.39
N LYS A 94 -13.13 -26.57 28.44
CA LYS A 94 -12.28 -27.77 28.23
C LYS A 94 -11.42 -27.66 26.98
N LYS A 95 -11.79 -26.77 26.05
CA LYS A 95 -11.19 -26.64 24.72
C LYS A 95 -11.10 -25.17 24.35
N ILE A 96 -10.01 -24.77 23.72
CA ILE A 96 -9.84 -23.44 23.15
C ILE A 96 -9.57 -23.61 21.66
N ILE A 97 -10.34 -22.90 20.83
CA ILE A 97 -10.09 -22.79 19.41
C ILE A 97 -9.71 -21.35 19.13
N ILE A 98 -8.60 -21.17 18.44
CA ILE A 98 -8.17 -19.86 17.98
C ILE A 98 -8.06 -19.94 16.46
N THR A 99 -8.70 -19.03 15.73
CA THR A 99 -8.52 -18.93 14.28
C THR A 99 -7.74 -17.68 13.90
N ASP A 100 -6.96 -17.78 12.83
CA ASP A 100 -6.37 -16.64 12.15
C ASP A 100 -6.89 -16.62 10.72
N VAL A 101 -7.73 -15.64 10.40
CA VAL A 101 -8.31 -15.50 9.07
C VAL A 101 -7.36 -14.64 8.22
N GLY A 102 -6.39 -15.29 7.57
CA GLY A 102 -5.41 -14.64 6.70
C GLY A 102 -5.95 -14.25 5.32
N SER A 103 -5.17 -13.55 4.49
CA SER A 103 -5.57 -13.14 3.13
C SER A 103 -5.71 -14.30 2.14
N THR A 104 -4.87 -15.33 2.25
CA THR A 104 -4.90 -16.53 1.39
C THR A 104 -5.39 -17.77 2.12
N THR A 105 -5.05 -17.90 3.40
CA THR A 105 -5.29 -19.10 4.21
C THR A 105 -5.88 -18.73 5.57
N THR A 106 -6.93 -19.44 5.96
CA THR A 106 -7.51 -19.44 7.30
C THR A 106 -6.93 -20.60 8.10
N LYS A 107 -6.39 -20.30 9.28
CA LYS A 107 -5.74 -21.27 10.17
C LYS A 107 -6.54 -21.45 11.44
N ALA A 108 -6.61 -22.66 11.96
CA ALA A 108 -7.28 -22.97 13.22
C ALA A 108 -6.34 -23.77 14.14
N LEU A 109 -6.09 -23.25 15.34
CA LEU A 109 -5.33 -23.86 16.43
C LEU A 109 -6.32 -24.45 17.45
N LEU A 110 -6.10 -25.70 17.84
CA LEU A 110 -6.84 -26.36 18.92
C LEU A 110 -5.94 -26.59 20.14
N LEU A 111 -6.39 -26.10 21.30
CA LEU A 111 -5.85 -26.43 22.61
C LEU A 111 -6.86 -27.25 23.40
N THR A 112 -6.41 -28.36 24.00
CA THR A 112 -7.26 -29.21 24.85
C THR A 112 -6.70 -29.28 26.25
N ARG A 113 -7.60 -29.45 27.23
CA ARG A 113 -7.21 -29.52 28.63
C ARG A 113 -6.85 -30.96 29.02
N LYS A 114 -5.64 -31.16 29.54
CA LYS A 114 -5.13 -32.41 30.11
C LYS A 114 -4.48 -32.12 31.47
N ASP A 115 -4.83 -32.88 32.50
CA ASP A 115 -4.29 -32.71 33.87
C ASP A 115 -4.35 -31.25 34.39
N ASN A 116 -5.51 -30.61 34.19
CA ASN A 116 -5.80 -29.19 34.49
C ASN A 116 -4.99 -28.14 33.71
N LYS A 117 -4.12 -28.52 32.77
CA LYS A 117 -3.39 -27.60 31.88
C LYS A 117 -3.86 -27.71 30.44
N PHE A 118 -3.84 -26.59 29.71
CA PHE A 118 -4.09 -26.63 28.26
C PHE A 118 -2.79 -27.00 27.54
N ILE A 119 -2.90 -27.86 26.53
CA ILE A 119 -1.79 -28.25 25.66
C ILE A 119 -2.17 -28.04 24.20
N HIS A 120 -1.18 -27.73 23.37
CA HIS A 120 -1.32 -27.75 21.93
C HIS A 120 -1.73 -29.15 21.46
N THR A 121 -2.82 -29.23 20.67
CA THR A 121 -3.37 -30.51 20.18
C THR A 121 -3.17 -30.67 18.68
N ASP A 122 -3.61 -29.71 17.87
CA ASP A 122 -3.50 -29.77 16.40
C ASP A 122 -3.68 -28.36 15.78
N VAL A 123 -3.19 -28.17 14.56
CA VAL A 123 -3.37 -26.98 13.73
C VAL A 123 -3.78 -27.40 12.32
N GLN A 124 -4.87 -26.81 11.80
CA GLN A 124 -5.35 -27.08 10.45
C GLN A 124 -5.63 -25.81 9.66
N TYR A 125 -5.65 -25.97 8.34
CA TYR A 125 -5.65 -24.86 7.39
C TYR A 125 -6.72 -25.05 6.31
N SER A 126 -7.32 -23.96 5.85
CA SER A 126 -8.23 -23.92 4.69
C SER A 126 -7.98 -22.66 3.86
N PRO A 127 -8.20 -22.66 2.53
CA PRO A 127 -8.22 -21.42 1.77
C PRO A 127 -9.21 -20.41 2.37
N THR A 128 -8.79 -19.14 2.45
CA THR A 128 -9.67 -18.04 2.87
C THR A 128 -10.71 -17.75 1.79
N THR A 129 -11.94 -17.50 2.20
CA THR A 129 -13.12 -17.34 1.32
C THR A 129 -13.69 -15.91 1.31
N VAL A 130 -12.81 -14.91 1.48
CA VAL A 130 -13.19 -13.48 1.52
C VAL A 130 -13.53 -12.91 0.14
N GLU A 131 -13.07 -13.55 -0.93
CA GLU A 131 -13.29 -13.12 -2.31
C GLU A 131 -14.36 -13.94 -3.05
N LYS A 132 -14.77 -13.48 -4.23
CA LYS A 132 -15.67 -14.23 -5.12
C LYS A 132 -15.07 -15.59 -5.50
N PRO A 133 -15.88 -16.66 -5.61
CA PRO A 133 -17.35 -16.64 -5.65
C PRO A 133 -18.04 -16.70 -4.28
N PHE A 134 -17.28 -16.81 -3.18
CA PHE A 134 -17.86 -17.08 -1.85
C PHE A 134 -18.26 -15.80 -1.11
N GLU A 135 -17.37 -14.81 -1.05
CA GLU A 135 -17.58 -13.56 -0.30
C GLU A 135 -18.15 -13.81 1.13
N ASP A 136 -17.59 -14.78 1.85
CA ASP A 136 -17.92 -15.05 3.26
C ASP A 136 -16.77 -15.81 3.95
N VAL A 137 -16.06 -15.16 4.87
CA VAL A 137 -14.94 -15.77 5.62
C VAL A 137 -15.34 -16.95 6.51
N ASN A 138 -16.61 -17.06 6.91
CA ASN A 138 -17.08 -18.14 7.79
C ASN A 138 -16.95 -19.51 7.13
N ILE A 139 -17.02 -19.58 5.79
CA ILE A 139 -16.84 -20.83 5.03
C ILE A 139 -15.41 -21.38 5.23
N GLY A 140 -14.39 -20.52 5.11
CA GLY A 140 -12.99 -20.89 5.35
C GLY A 140 -12.74 -21.32 6.79
N VAL A 141 -13.32 -20.59 7.75
CA VAL A 141 -13.25 -20.92 9.19
C VAL A 141 -13.89 -22.27 9.48
N PHE A 142 -15.11 -22.50 8.98
CA PHE A 142 -15.83 -23.77 9.14
C PHE A 142 -15.02 -24.95 8.61
N LYS A 143 -14.47 -24.82 7.39
CA LYS A 143 -13.66 -25.87 6.77
C LYS A 143 -12.37 -26.16 7.54
N ALA A 144 -11.70 -25.14 8.08
CA ALA A 144 -10.53 -25.34 8.93
C ALA A 144 -10.87 -26.10 10.21
N ILE A 145 -12.01 -25.77 10.85
CA ILE A 145 -12.48 -26.46 12.06
C ILE A 145 -12.92 -27.89 11.75
N GLN A 146 -13.63 -28.13 10.64
CA GLN A 146 -13.99 -29.50 10.24
C GLN A 146 -12.75 -30.38 10.00
N LYS A 147 -11.68 -29.81 9.46
CA LYS A 147 -10.40 -30.52 9.35
C LYS A 147 -9.82 -30.84 10.73
N LEU A 148 -9.90 -29.93 11.72
CA LEU A 148 -9.51 -30.22 13.10
C LEU A 148 -10.34 -31.36 13.70
N GLU A 149 -11.67 -31.31 13.56
CA GLU A 149 -12.55 -32.37 14.07
C GLU A 149 -12.19 -33.73 13.46
N LYS A 150 -11.92 -33.75 12.15
CA LYS A 150 -11.53 -34.98 11.44
C LYS A 150 -10.14 -35.49 11.83
N ALA A 151 -9.17 -34.59 12.04
CA ALA A 151 -7.79 -34.95 12.39
C ALA A 151 -7.68 -35.46 13.84
N THR A 152 -8.47 -34.89 14.75
CA THR A 152 -8.37 -35.16 16.19
C THR A 152 -9.45 -36.10 16.72
N ASP A 153 -10.50 -36.38 15.95
CA ASP A 153 -11.73 -37.06 16.39
C ASP A 153 -12.42 -36.35 17.58
N ILE A 154 -12.18 -35.04 17.72
CA ILE A 154 -12.79 -34.20 18.75
C ILE A 154 -13.90 -33.38 18.11
N SER A 155 -15.12 -33.54 18.60
CA SER A 155 -16.23 -32.68 18.16
C SER A 155 -16.21 -31.33 18.88
N LEU A 156 -16.21 -30.27 18.08
CA LEU A 156 -15.99 -28.86 18.41
C LEU A 156 -17.23 -28.01 18.06
N LEU A 157 -17.85 -28.27 16.91
CA LEU A 157 -19.02 -27.54 16.43
C LEU A 157 -20.32 -28.14 17.00
N ALA A 158 -21.35 -27.30 17.14
CA ALA A 158 -22.69 -27.77 17.46
C ALA A 158 -23.32 -28.54 16.27
N ILE A 159 -24.30 -29.40 16.55
CA ILE A 159 -24.94 -30.26 15.53
C ILE A 159 -25.61 -29.44 14.42
N ASP A 160 -26.13 -28.26 14.74
CA ASP A 160 -26.81 -27.34 13.84
C ASP A 160 -25.88 -26.25 13.26
N SER A 161 -24.56 -26.39 13.46
CA SER A 161 -23.55 -25.49 12.89
C SER A 161 -23.38 -25.73 11.39
N ILE A 162 -23.42 -24.65 10.61
CA ILE A 162 -23.27 -24.69 9.14
C ILE A 162 -22.31 -23.59 8.67
N GLU A 163 -21.82 -23.69 7.43
CA GLU A 163 -20.83 -22.75 6.86
C GLU A 163 -21.21 -21.27 7.00
N SER A 164 -22.50 -20.93 6.90
CA SER A 164 -23.01 -19.55 6.95
C SER A 164 -23.42 -19.07 8.34
N SER A 165 -23.39 -19.95 9.35
CA SER A 165 -23.81 -19.71 10.73
C SER A 165 -23.05 -20.63 11.69
N LEU A 166 -21.85 -20.20 12.09
CA LEU A 166 -20.98 -20.93 13.00
C LEU A 166 -21.59 -21.01 14.42
N LYS A 167 -21.66 -22.22 14.97
CA LYS A 167 -22.02 -22.46 16.36
C LYS A 167 -21.05 -23.45 17.00
N PHE A 168 -20.55 -23.11 18.17
CA PHE A 168 -19.61 -23.93 18.95
C PHE A 168 -20.33 -24.59 20.13
N LYS A 169 -19.80 -25.71 20.62
CA LYS A 169 -20.29 -26.34 21.85
C LYS A 169 -19.94 -25.49 23.08
N ASP A 170 -20.75 -25.60 24.14
CA ASP A 170 -20.57 -24.80 25.37
C ASP A 170 -19.20 -24.97 26.04
N GLU A 171 -18.57 -26.13 25.90
CA GLU A 171 -17.24 -26.42 26.47
C GLU A 171 -16.05 -25.85 25.67
N VAL A 172 -16.34 -25.20 24.52
CA VAL A 172 -15.36 -24.57 23.63
C VAL A 172 -15.32 -23.07 23.87
N LEU A 173 -14.11 -22.53 24.00
CA LEU A 173 -13.83 -21.09 23.94
C LEU A 173 -13.31 -20.77 22.54
N TYR A 174 -14.00 -19.90 21.81
CA TYR A 174 -13.61 -19.52 20.45
C TYR A 174 -13.05 -18.10 20.40
N LEU A 175 -11.84 -17.97 19.86
CA LEU A 175 -11.12 -16.71 19.67
C LEU A 175 -10.72 -16.57 18.20
N SER A 176 -10.51 -15.33 17.74
CA SER A 176 -9.99 -15.12 16.40
C SER A 176 -9.09 -13.89 16.29
N THR A 177 -8.10 -14.00 15.40
CA THR A 177 -7.45 -12.89 14.72
C THR A 177 -7.92 -12.83 13.27
N SER A 178 -7.77 -11.68 12.62
CA SER A 178 -8.07 -11.55 11.20
C SER A 178 -7.17 -10.54 10.50
N SER A 179 -6.81 -10.86 9.26
CA SER A 179 -6.32 -9.93 8.23
C SER A 179 -7.11 -10.08 6.92
N ALA A 180 -8.20 -10.88 6.93
CA ALA A 180 -9.11 -11.03 5.82
C ALA A 180 -9.94 -9.75 5.64
N GLY A 181 -9.92 -9.22 4.42
CA GLY A 181 -10.22 -7.84 4.08
C GLY A 181 -9.12 -7.22 3.21
N GLY A 182 -7.92 -7.82 3.23
CA GLY A 182 -6.75 -7.35 2.49
C GLY A 182 -6.04 -6.21 3.23
N GLY A 183 -4.74 -6.04 2.99
CA GLY A 183 -3.99 -4.93 3.57
C GLY A 183 -4.61 -3.59 3.20
N LEU A 184 -4.56 -2.63 4.11
CA LEU A 184 -5.14 -1.30 3.99
C LEU A 184 -4.72 -0.61 2.69
N GLN A 185 -5.61 -0.44 1.71
CA GLN A 185 -5.25 0.18 0.43
C GLN A 185 -5.38 1.71 0.51
N ILE A 186 -4.27 2.41 0.33
CA ILE A 186 -4.19 3.87 0.45
C ILE A 186 -3.92 4.50 -0.91
N LEU A 187 -4.76 5.47 -1.29
CA LEU A 187 -4.45 6.42 -2.35
C LEU A 187 -3.70 7.61 -1.74
N VAL A 188 -2.46 7.87 -2.17
CA VAL A 188 -1.67 9.00 -1.66
C VAL A 188 -1.72 10.14 -2.65
N ILE A 189 -2.13 11.32 -2.20
CA ILE A 189 -2.12 12.56 -2.98
C ILE A 189 -1.20 13.55 -2.28
N GLY A 190 -0.13 13.96 -2.96
CA GLY A 190 0.82 14.94 -2.49
C GLY A 190 0.87 16.17 -3.40
N LEU A 191 1.25 17.34 -2.89
CA LEU A 191 1.44 18.52 -3.72
C LEU A 191 2.51 18.32 -4.80
N THR A 192 3.69 17.81 -4.41
CA THR A 192 4.83 17.48 -5.28
C THR A 192 5.32 16.06 -5.00
N MET A 193 5.91 15.40 -6.01
CA MET A 193 6.40 14.02 -5.91
C MET A 193 7.54 13.87 -4.87
N PHE A 194 8.48 14.82 -4.83
CA PHE A 194 9.68 14.71 -4.00
C PHE A 194 9.47 15.07 -2.52
N ASP A 195 8.53 15.97 -2.22
CA ASP A 195 8.32 16.47 -0.85
C ASP A 195 7.04 15.87 -0.24
N SER A 196 5.88 16.48 -0.48
CA SER A 196 4.64 16.13 0.21
C SER A 196 4.16 14.72 -0.10
N ALA A 197 4.27 14.27 -1.36
CA ALA A 197 3.90 12.90 -1.72
C ALA A 197 4.85 11.89 -1.08
N SER A 198 6.15 12.20 -1.02
CA SER A 198 7.17 11.38 -0.36
C SER A 198 6.90 11.24 1.15
N SER A 199 6.59 12.34 1.85
CA SER A 199 6.14 12.29 3.26
C SER A 199 4.84 11.49 3.40
N GLY A 200 3.87 11.70 2.50
CA GLY A 200 2.62 10.95 2.46
C GLY A 200 2.82 9.44 2.29
N LYS A 201 3.75 9.02 1.42
CA LYS A 201 4.13 7.60 1.27
C LYS A 201 4.68 7.03 2.57
N ARG A 202 5.61 7.73 3.25
CA ARG A 202 6.14 7.30 4.55
C ARG A 202 5.08 7.26 5.65
N THR A 203 4.09 8.15 5.61
CA THR A 203 2.91 8.10 6.49
C THR A 203 2.08 6.85 6.19
N ALA A 204 1.72 6.61 4.93
CA ALA A 204 0.92 5.47 4.51
C ALA A 204 1.59 4.12 4.85
N TYR A 205 2.89 3.96 4.53
CA TYR A 205 3.64 2.75 4.90
C TYR A 205 3.75 2.57 6.42
N GLY A 206 3.99 3.66 7.16
CA GLY A 206 4.05 3.62 8.63
C GLY A 206 2.72 3.25 9.30
N ALA A 207 1.60 3.55 8.64
CA ALA A 207 0.27 3.10 9.08
C ALA A 207 -0.05 1.65 8.68
N GLY A 208 0.86 1.00 7.94
CA GLY A 208 0.69 -0.35 7.43
C GLY A 208 -0.12 -0.45 6.13
N GLY A 209 -0.19 0.63 5.36
CA GLY A 209 -0.97 0.71 4.13
C GLY A 209 -0.22 0.29 2.85
N VAL A 210 -0.96 -0.33 1.94
CA VAL A 210 -0.63 -0.62 0.54
C VAL A 210 -0.96 0.57 -0.32
N ILE A 211 0.06 1.23 -0.88
CA ILE A 211 -0.15 2.38 -1.74
C ILE A 211 -0.59 1.89 -3.12
N LEU A 212 -1.83 2.18 -3.52
CA LEU A 212 -2.36 1.81 -4.84
C LEU A 212 -1.67 2.60 -5.95
N ASP A 213 -1.59 3.91 -5.76
CA ASP A 213 -0.93 4.85 -6.65
C ASP A 213 -0.64 6.14 -5.86
N THR A 214 0.21 7.00 -6.40
CA THR A 214 0.52 8.31 -5.85
C THR A 214 0.33 9.38 -6.91
N PHE A 215 -0.41 10.43 -6.56
CA PHE A 215 -0.67 11.55 -7.45
C PHE A 215 -0.06 12.84 -6.91
N ALA A 216 0.48 13.64 -7.83
CA ALA A 216 0.99 14.97 -7.56
C ALA A 216 0.85 15.87 -8.78
N ILE A 217 1.06 17.18 -8.62
CA ILE A 217 0.96 18.12 -9.75
C ILE A 217 2.06 17.87 -10.80
N ASP A 218 3.21 17.36 -10.37
CA ASP A 218 4.41 17.12 -11.17
C ASP A 218 4.60 15.63 -11.55
N ASP A 219 3.54 14.80 -11.50
CA ASP A 219 3.61 13.35 -11.76
C ASP A 219 3.63 12.96 -13.26
N LYS A 220 3.79 13.94 -14.15
CA LYS A 220 3.80 13.84 -15.63
C LYS A 220 2.46 13.52 -16.30
N ARG A 221 1.43 13.11 -15.57
CA ARG A 221 0.09 12.83 -16.13
C ARG A 221 -0.69 14.13 -16.28
N SER A 222 -1.51 14.22 -17.33
CA SER A 222 -2.52 15.27 -17.46
C SER A 222 -3.65 15.08 -16.45
N SER A 223 -4.41 16.14 -16.14
CA SER A 223 -5.54 16.02 -15.19
C SER A 223 -6.57 14.96 -15.62
N LEU A 224 -6.77 14.75 -16.93
CA LEU A 224 -7.68 13.72 -17.43
C LEU A 224 -7.17 12.32 -17.13
N GLU A 225 -5.90 12.05 -17.42
CA GLU A 225 -5.25 10.77 -17.14
C GLU A 225 -5.21 10.49 -15.63
N GLN A 226 -4.96 11.51 -14.81
CA GLN A 226 -5.02 11.39 -13.36
C GLN A 226 -6.41 10.97 -12.88
N MET A 227 -7.48 11.60 -13.40
CA MET A 227 -8.85 11.23 -13.02
C MET A 227 -9.23 9.82 -13.46
N GLN A 228 -8.84 9.41 -14.68
CA GLN A 228 -9.08 8.06 -15.17
C GLN A 228 -8.35 7.03 -14.30
N ALA A 229 -7.08 7.28 -14.02
CA ALA A 229 -6.29 6.42 -13.14
C ALA A 229 -6.93 6.34 -11.75
N MET A 230 -7.28 7.46 -11.11
CA MET A 230 -7.96 7.46 -9.81
C MET A 230 -9.32 6.75 -9.84
N GLY A 231 -10.12 6.94 -10.88
CA GLY A 231 -11.50 6.45 -10.96
C GLY A 231 -11.62 4.93 -11.08
N ILE A 232 -10.60 4.25 -11.59
CA ILE A 232 -10.53 2.78 -11.63
C ILE A 232 -9.95 2.18 -10.34
N LEU A 233 -9.39 3.02 -9.45
CA LEU A 233 -8.85 2.54 -8.19
C LEU A 233 -9.96 2.33 -7.17
N HIS A 234 -9.72 1.35 -6.30
CA HIS A 234 -10.59 1.01 -5.19
C HIS A 234 -9.90 1.19 -3.84
N PRO A 235 -9.62 2.44 -3.40
CA PRO A 235 -8.93 2.69 -2.13
C PRO A 235 -9.84 2.43 -0.92
N ASP A 236 -9.23 1.93 0.15
CA ASP A 236 -9.85 1.85 1.48
C ASP A 236 -9.76 3.20 2.20
N ILE A 237 -8.65 3.93 2.03
CA ILE A 237 -8.41 5.26 2.59
C ILE A 237 -7.73 6.16 1.55
N ILE A 238 -8.03 7.45 1.56
CA ILE A 238 -7.31 8.46 0.79
C ILE A 238 -6.50 9.34 1.75
N LEU A 239 -5.18 9.40 1.57
CA LEU A 239 -4.31 10.34 2.29
C LEU A 239 -3.97 11.50 1.37
N MET A 240 -4.51 12.68 1.68
CA MET A 240 -4.22 13.92 0.95
C MET A 240 -3.34 14.84 1.79
N ALA A 241 -2.14 15.11 1.31
CA ALA A 241 -1.16 15.96 1.98
C ALA A 241 -0.59 17.00 1.01
N GLY A 242 -0.10 18.12 1.52
CA GLY A 242 0.44 19.15 0.66
C GLY A 242 0.54 20.53 1.30
N GLY A 243 1.54 21.28 0.85
CA GLY A 243 1.84 22.64 1.31
C GLY A 243 2.45 22.67 2.71
N VAL A 244 3.42 23.55 2.90
CA VAL A 244 3.84 23.98 4.24
C VAL A 244 2.75 24.85 4.87
N ASN A 245 2.75 25.01 6.19
CA ASN A 245 1.81 25.89 6.86
C ASN A 245 1.92 27.31 6.29
N GLY A 246 0.78 27.88 5.89
CA GLY A 246 0.70 29.21 5.26
C GLY A 246 0.93 29.26 3.74
N GLY A 247 1.17 28.13 3.04
CA GLY A 247 1.48 28.12 1.59
C GLY A 247 0.66 27.15 0.71
N ALA A 248 0.66 27.41 -0.60
CA ALA A 248 0.20 26.51 -1.68
C ALA A 248 -1.30 26.07 -1.68
N VAL A 249 -2.21 26.89 -1.15
CA VAL A 249 -3.66 26.58 -1.08
C VAL A 249 -4.28 26.23 -2.44
N SER A 250 -4.04 27.05 -3.48
CA SER A 250 -4.65 26.85 -4.80
C SER A 250 -4.30 25.50 -5.44
N SER A 251 -3.03 25.12 -5.33
CA SER A 251 -2.50 23.87 -5.87
C SER A 251 -3.08 22.63 -5.16
N ILE A 252 -3.23 22.70 -3.83
CA ILE A 252 -3.87 21.64 -3.04
C ILE A 252 -5.33 21.47 -3.46
N LEU A 253 -6.06 22.59 -3.62
CA LEU A 253 -7.46 22.55 -4.04
C LEU A 253 -7.63 21.96 -5.44
N ARG A 254 -6.70 22.25 -6.34
CA ARG A 254 -6.72 21.65 -7.67
C ARG A 254 -6.63 20.12 -7.62
N LEU A 255 -5.74 19.57 -6.79
CA LEU A 255 -5.66 18.12 -6.59
C LEU A 255 -6.95 17.58 -5.94
N GLY A 256 -7.54 18.34 -5.03
CA GLY A 256 -8.80 17.98 -4.39
C GLY A 256 -9.97 17.89 -5.39
N GLU A 257 -10.04 18.81 -6.36
CA GLU A 257 -11.04 18.76 -7.45
C GLU A 257 -10.88 17.52 -8.32
N ILE A 258 -9.64 17.23 -8.72
CA ILE A 258 -9.32 16.06 -9.56
C ILE A 258 -9.82 14.80 -8.85
N LEU A 259 -9.56 14.66 -7.55
CA LEU A 259 -10.08 13.56 -6.75
C LEU A 259 -11.63 13.55 -6.67
N GLN A 260 -12.25 14.71 -6.44
CA GLN A 260 -13.70 14.82 -6.32
C GLN A 260 -14.44 14.44 -7.62
N LEU A 261 -13.83 14.76 -8.76
CA LEU A 261 -14.33 14.44 -10.10
C LEU A 261 -14.07 12.98 -10.47
N ALA A 262 -12.86 12.48 -10.19
CA ALA A 262 -12.51 11.07 -10.40
C ALA A 262 -13.46 10.12 -9.67
N ASN A 263 -13.93 10.53 -8.48
CA ASN A 263 -14.96 9.85 -7.70
C ASN A 263 -14.66 8.33 -7.53
N PRO A 264 -13.48 7.97 -6.98
CA PRO A 264 -13.11 6.58 -6.74
C PRO A 264 -14.16 5.88 -5.87
N LYS A 265 -14.26 4.56 -6.01
CA LYS A 265 -15.24 3.73 -5.26
C LYS A 265 -14.52 2.91 -4.20
N PRO A 266 -15.12 2.68 -3.02
CA PRO A 266 -14.52 1.81 -2.02
C PRO A 266 -14.37 0.38 -2.57
N LYS A 267 -13.48 -0.39 -1.93
CA LYS A 267 -13.18 -1.78 -2.23
C LYS A 267 -14.33 -2.74 -1.94
N PHE A 268 -15.05 -2.51 -0.83
CA PHE A 268 -16.19 -3.31 -0.40
C PHE A 268 -17.41 -2.42 -0.20
N GLY A 269 -18.59 -2.92 -0.59
CA GLY A 269 -19.87 -2.22 -0.40
C GLY A 269 -20.08 -1.03 -1.35
N GLU A 270 -21.29 -0.90 -1.90
CA GLU A 270 -21.63 0.25 -2.76
C GLU A 270 -22.13 1.47 -1.98
N LYS A 271 -22.21 1.40 -0.64
CA LYS A 271 -23.00 2.33 0.18
C LYS A 271 -22.23 3.24 1.14
N ASP A 272 -20.93 3.05 1.32
CA ASP A 272 -20.16 3.79 2.33
C ASP A 272 -19.18 4.79 1.69
N GLU A 273 -19.05 5.96 2.33
CA GLU A 273 -18.13 7.02 1.92
C GLU A 273 -16.68 6.61 2.23
N ILE A 274 -15.74 6.88 1.32
CA ILE A 274 -14.32 6.55 1.54
C ILE A 274 -13.74 7.53 2.58
N PRO A 275 -13.06 7.05 3.64
CA PRO A 275 -12.34 7.91 4.55
C PRO A 275 -11.23 8.70 3.85
N LEU A 276 -11.25 10.03 4.00
CA LEU A 276 -10.25 10.94 3.45
C LEU A 276 -9.51 11.63 4.60
N VAL A 277 -8.24 11.30 4.79
CA VAL A 277 -7.36 11.94 5.77
C VAL A 277 -6.64 13.11 5.09
N PHE A 278 -7.00 14.33 5.46
CA PHE A 278 -6.32 15.54 5.03
C PHE A 278 -5.26 15.96 6.05
N ALA A 279 -4.00 15.91 5.64
CA ALA A 279 -2.82 16.22 6.45
C ALA A 279 -1.95 17.31 5.79
N GLY A 280 -2.58 18.33 5.20
CA GLY A 280 -1.92 19.45 4.54
C GLY A 280 -2.03 20.77 5.29
N ASN A 281 -1.61 21.85 4.63
CA ASN A 281 -1.61 23.22 5.18
C ASN A 281 -2.96 23.61 5.84
N GLU A 282 -2.87 24.20 7.04
CA GLU A 282 -4.00 24.76 7.80
C GLU A 282 -4.89 25.73 7.00
N ALA A 283 -4.30 26.60 6.17
CA ALA A 283 -5.06 27.58 5.39
C ALA A 283 -5.96 26.96 4.31
N ALA A 284 -5.71 25.70 3.93
CA ALA A 284 -6.52 24.97 2.95
C ALA A 284 -7.68 24.17 3.58
N GLN A 285 -7.65 23.95 4.91
CA GLN A 285 -8.56 23.03 5.60
C GLN A 285 -10.05 23.38 5.40
N THR A 286 -10.41 24.65 5.54
CA THR A 286 -11.81 25.12 5.36
C THR A 286 -12.34 24.85 3.96
N PHE A 287 -11.49 24.97 2.94
CA PHE A 287 -11.87 24.73 1.55
C PHE A 287 -12.00 23.23 1.26
N ILE A 288 -11.07 22.42 1.78
CA ILE A 288 -11.12 20.97 1.67
C ILE A 288 -12.37 20.40 2.36
N ALA A 289 -12.73 20.94 3.53
CA ALA A 289 -14.00 20.62 4.18
C ALA A 289 -15.20 20.93 3.27
N GLY A 290 -15.22 22.12 2.66
CA GLY A 290 -16.26 22.49 1.70
C GLY A 290 -16.36 21.57 0.48
N LEU A 291 -15.24 21.03 -0.01
CA LEU A 291 -15.19 20.14 -1.18
C LEU A 291 -15.66 18.71 -0.87
N PHE A 292 -15.28 18.16 0.28
CA PHE A 292 -15.38 16.71 0.51
C PHE A 292 -16.41 16.26 1.54
N GLN A 293 -16.89 17.12 2.44
CA GLN A 293 -17.76 16.73 3.57
C GLN A 293 -19.10 16.06 3.18
N LYS A 294 -19.49 16.08 1.90
CA LYS A 294 -20.72 15.43 1.38
C LYS A 294 -20.47 14.17 0.55
N LYS A 295 -19.20 13.84 0.28
CA LYS A 295 -18.80 12.74 -0.64
C LYS A 295 -17.84 11.76 0.01
N PHE A 296 -17.04 12.22 0.96
CA PHE A 296 -16.02 11.44 1.66
C PHE A 296 -16.16 11.68 3.16
N ASP A 297 -15.80 10.65 3.92
CA ASP A 297 -15.71 10.73 5.38
C ASP A 297 -14.40 11.45 5.74
N LEU A 298 -14.47 12.79 5.82
CA LEU A 298 -13.30 13.66 5.91
C LEU A 298 -12.75 13.78 7.34
N TYR A 299 -11.47 13.49 7.49
CA TYR A 299 -10.70 13.66 8.72
C TYR A 299 -9.54 14.63 8.51
N ILE A 300 -9.53 15.72 9.27
CA ILE A 300 -8.45 16.71 9.23
C ILE A 300 -7.50 16.42 10.40
N VAL A 301 -6.21 16.30 10.10
CA VAL A 301 -5.13 16.05 11.07
C VAL A 301 -4.03 17.10 10.91
N PRO A 302 -3.12 17.25 11.90
CA PRO A 302 -1.95 18.11 11.77
C PRO A 302 -1.16 17.83 10.47
N ASN A 303 -0.60 18.90 9.90
CA ASN A 303 0.16 18.82 8.64
C ASN A 303 1.36 17.88 8.79
N ILE A 304 1.50 16.92 7.88
CA ILE A 304 2.62 15.96 7.90
C ILE A 304 3.97 16.61 7.54
N ARG A 305 3.94 17.80 6.92
CA ARG A 305 5.12 18.57 6.57
C ARG A 305 4.88 20.07 6.86
N PRO A 306 4.95 20.49 8.14
CA PRO A 306 4.66 21.87 8.54
C PRO A 306 5.60 22.89 7.88
N THR A 307 6.89 22.54 7.72
CA THR A 307 7.94 23.35 7.08
C THR A 307 8.68 22.53 6.01
N LEU A 308 9.59 23.14 5.23
CA LEU A 308 10.34 22.39 4.22
C LEU A 308 11.34 21.40 4.83
N GLU A 309 11.74 21.58 6.08
CA GLU A 309 12.75 20.76 6.76
C GLU A 309 12.15 19.79 7.79
N GLU A 310 10.93 20.03 8.27
CA GLU A 310 10.31 19.28 9.38
C GLU A 310 9.21 18.33 8.90
N GLU A 311 9.16 17.13 9.47
CA GLU A 311 8.10 16.14 9.24
C GLU A 311 7.37 15.80 10.54
N ASN A 312 6.05 15.73 10.48
CA ASN A 312 5.18 15.34 11.60
C ASN A 312 4.21 14.22 11.17
N LEU A 313 4.76 13.02 10.95
CA LEU A 313 4.03 11.92 10.30
C LEU A 313 3.03 11.21 11.24
N GLN A 314 3.28 11.26 12.56
CA GLN A 314 2.58 10.45 13.56
C GLN A 314 1.06 10.69 13.63
N PRO A 315 0.54 11.93 13.68
CA PRO A 315 -0.90 12.16 13.80
C PRO A 315 -1.71 11.57 12.63
N ALA A 316 -1.17 11.66 11.41
CA ALA A 316 -1.80 11.07 10.24
C ALA A 316 -1.70 9.54 10.26
N ARG A 317 -0.57 8.96 10.70
CA ARG A 317 -0.40 7.51 10.84
C ARG A 317 -1.42 6.90 11.81
N GLU A 318 -1.54 7.46 13.00
CA GLU A 318 -2.47 7.00 14.04
C GLU A 318 -3.92 7.07 13.54
N LYS A 319 -4.27 8.18 12.87
CA LYS A 319 -5.62 8.35 12.32
C LYS A 319 -5.94 7.32 11.24
N ILE A 320 -5.01 7.09 10.31
CA ILE A 320 -5.16 6.06 9.26
C ILE A 320 -5.31 4.67 9.89
N HIS A 321 -4.50 4.35 10.90
CA HIS A 321 -4.58 3.07 11.60
C HIS A 321 -5.93 2.88 12.30
N LYS A 322 -6.43 3.90 13.00
CA LYS A 322 -7.76 3.89 13.63
C LYS A 322 -8.87 3.64 12.60
N LEU A 323 -8.86 4.39 11.48
CA LEU A 323 -9.87 4.24 10.43
C LEU A 323 -9.83 2.87 9.75
N PHE A 324 -8.65 2.26 9.63
CA PHE A 324 -8.53 0.90 9.14
C PHE A 324 -9.26 -0.10 10.06
N MET A 325 -9.07 0.05 11.37
CA MET A 325 -9.71 -0.80 12.37
C MET A 325 -11.23 -0.64 12.39
N GLU A 326 -11.72 0.60 12.36
CA GLU A 326 -13.15 0.92 12.48
C GLU A 326 -13.92 0.61 11.21
N ASN A 327 -13.37 0.94 10.03
CA ASN A 327 -14.14 0.98 8.80
C ASN A 327 -13.77 -0.13 7.81
N VAL A 328 -12.54 -0.65 7.79
CA VAL A 328 -12.08 -1.55 6.71
C VAL A 328 -12.19 -3.01 7.10
N MET A 329 -11.79 -3.37 8.33
CA MET A 329 -11.86 -4.76 8.79
C MET A 329 -13.30 -5.25 8.99
N GLU A 330 -14.20 -4.40 9.49
CA GLU A 330 -15.60 -4.78 9.71
C GLU A 330 -16.37 -5.01 8.40
N GLN A 331 -15.92 -4.40 7.30
CA GLN A 331 -16.52 -4.52 5.97
C GLN A 331 -16.17 -5.84 5.25
N ALA A 332 -15.21 -6.62 5.76
CA ALA A 332 -14.83 -7.88 5.15
C ALA A 332 -16.05 -8.83 5.09
N PRO A 333 -16.36 -9.43 3.92
CA PRO A 333 -17.54 -10.27 3.78
C PRO A 333 -17.58 -11.43 4.78
N GLY A 334 -18.66 -11.52 5.57
CA GLY A 334 -18.85 -12.52 6.64
C GLY A 334 -18.34 -12.11 8.02
N TYR A 335 -17.57 -11.03 8.15
CA TYR A 335 -16.93 -10.63 9.41
C TYR A 335 -17.92 -10.33 10.54
N ALA A 336 -19.01 -9.62 10.26
CA ALA A 336 -20.04 -9.30 11.27
C ALA A 336 -20.65 -10.56 11.92
N LYS A 337 -20.82 -11.65 11.15
CA LYS A 337 -21.30 -12.94 11.68
C LYS A 337 -20.23 -13.63 12.54
N LEU A 338 -18.96 -13.55 12.11
CA LEU A 338 -17.84 -14.11 12.85
C LEU A 338 -17.67 -13.41 14.21
N LYS A 339 -17.76 -12.07 14.22
CA LYS A 339 -17.69 -11.23 15.44
C LYS A 339 -18.77 -11.61 16.47
N ALA A 340 -19.94 -12.05 16.02
CA ALA A 340 -21.02 -12.50 16.91
C ALA A 340 -20.75 -13.85 17.61
N CYS A 341 -19.78 -14.64 17.13
CA CYS A 341 -19.49 -15.99 17.61
C CYS A 341 -18.23 -16.08 18.49
N VAL A 342 -17.34 -15.09 18.42
CA VAL A 342 -16.11 -15.06 19.22
C VAL A 342 -16.40 -14.66 20.66
N ALA A 343 -15.64 -15.23 21.60
CA ALA A 343 -15.77 -14.94 23.02
C ALA A 343 -15.15 -13.60 23.43
N ASP A 344 -14.28 -13.04 22.59
CA ASP A 344 -13.57 -11.77 22.82
C ASP A 344 -13.31 -11.09 21.46
N ASP A 345 -13.01 -9.79 21.45
CA ASP A 345 -12.90 -8.98 20.22
C ASP A 345 -11.91 -9.55 19.21
N ILE A 346 -12.24 -9.55 17.92
CA ILE A 346 -11.30 -9.96 16.88
C ILE A 346 -10.23 -8.89 16.74
N ILE A 347 -8.97 -9.25 17.00
CA ILE A 347 -7.83 -8.33 16.80
C ILE A 347 -7.17 -8.56 15.42
N PRO A 348 -6.46 -7.57 14.88
CA PRO A 348 -5.65 -7.76 13.69
C PRO A 348 -4.59 -8.84 13.87
N THR A 349 -4.34 -9.64 12.83
CA THR A 349 -3.23 -10.60 12.80
C THR A 349 -1.89 -9.98 13.25
N PRO A 350 -1.48 -8.78 12.75
CA PRO A 350 -0.23 -8.16 13.16
C PRO A 350 -0.19 -7.75 14.64
N THR A 351 -1.32 -7.35 15.22
CA THR A 351 -1.43 -7.05 16.65
C THR A 351 -1.22 -8.32 17.48
N GLY A 352 -1.70 -9.47 17.00
CA GLY A 352 -1.38 -10.77 17.57
C GLY A 352 0.13 -11.04 17.55
N VAL A 353 0.79 -10.87 16.40
CA VAL A 353 2.24 -11.08 16.27
C VAL A 353 3.03 -10.17 17.22
N ILE A 354 2.71 -8.88 17.30
CA ILE A 354 3.36 -7.94 18.23
C ILE A 354 3.26 -8.44 19.68
N ARG A 355 2.07 -8.88 20.10
CA ARG A 355 1.86 -9.38 21.47
C ARG A 355 2.69 -10.64 21.74
N ALA A 356 2.77 -11.56 20.79
CA ALA A 356 3.63 -12.73 20.91
C ALA A 356 5.11 -12.35 21.01
N LEU A 357 5.57 -11.40 20.18
CA LEU A 357 6.95 -10.91 20.23
C LEU A 357 7.26 -10.25 21.57
N GLN A 358 6.34 -9.43 22.10
CA GLN A 358 6.47 -8.78 23.40
C GLN A 358 6.69 -9.80 24.52
N LEU A 359 5.91 -10.90 24.54
CA LEU A 359 6.06 -11.95 25.56
C LEU A 359 7.45 -12.58 25.53
N VAL A 360 7.99 -12.84 24.33
CA VAL A 360 9.32 -13.43 24.19
C VAL A 360 10.40 -12.44 24.57
N SER A 361 10.36 -11.21 24.05
CA SER A 361 11.41 -10.21 24.34
C SER A 361 11.46 -9.81 25.81
N GLU A 362 10.30 -9.70 26.48
CA GLU A 362 10.25 -9.41 27.92
C GLU A 362 10.80 -10.54 28.77
N SER A 363 10.68 -11.80 28.31
CA SER A 363 11.20 -12.96 29.03
C SER A 363 12.71 -13.16 28.87
N LEU A 364 13.29 -12.71 27.76
CA LEU A 364 14.69 -12.92 27.42
C LEU A 364 15.59 -11.71 27.69
N GLU A 365 15.02 -10.50 27.75
CA GLU A 365 15.76 -9.24 27.86
C GLU A 365 16.75 -9.00 26.70
N GLU A 366 16.48 -9.55 25.52
CA GLU A 366 17.33 -9.48 24.32
C GLU A 366 16.71 -8.60 23.22
N ASN A 367 17.55 -8.05 22.33
CA ASN A 367 17.05 -7.35 21.14
C ASN A 367 16.62 -8.37 20.07
N ILE A 368 15.37 -8.26 19.62
CA ILE A 368 14.76 -9.22 18.71
C ILE A 368 14.27 -8.50 17.46
N MET A 369 14.51 -9.09 16.29
CA MET A 369 13.84 -8.68 15.06
C MET A 369 13.11 -9.89 14.46
N ALA A 370 11.90 -9.67 13.97
CA ALA A 370 11.06 -10.72 13.42
C ALA A 370 10.51 -10.31 12.06
N VAL A 371 10.33 -11.28 11.17
CA VAL A 371 9.62 -11.09 9.90
C VAL A 371 8.43 -12.04 9.82
N ASP A 372 7.30 -11.53 9.34
CA ASP A 372 6.16 -12.36 8.93
C ASP A 372 5.94 -12.14 7.43
N ILE A 373 6.33 -13.13 6.62
CA ILE A 373 6.17 -13.10 5.17
C ILE A 373 4.86 -13.79 4.74
N GLY A 374 3.89 -12.98 4.34
CA GLY A 374 2.59 -13.42 3.88
C GLY A 374 2.48 -13.58 2.35
N GLY A 375 1.29 -13.98 1.90
CA GLY A 375 1.00 -14.09 0.46
C GLY A 375 0.90 -12.74 -0.26
N ALA A 376 0.78 -11.63 0.47
CA ALA A 376 0.58 -10.31 -0.13
C ALA A 376 1.46 -9.20 0.49
N THR A 377 1.79 -9.32 1.77
CA THR A 377 2.56 -8.33 2.53
C THR A 377 3.63 -9.03 3.35
N THR A 378 4.69 -8.28 3.69
CA THR A 378 5.75 -8.72 4.60
C THR A 378 5.81 -7.73 5.74
N ASP A 379 5.59 -8.19 6.96
CA ASP A 379 5.68 -7.38 8.17
C ASP A 379 7.04 -7.60 8.82
N VAL A 380 7.72 -6.51 9.19
CA VAL A 380 8.95 -6.56 9.99
C VAL A 380 8.67 -5.92 11.34
N PHE A 381 9.01 -6.65 12.39
CA PHE A 381 8.87 -6.23 13.78
C PHE A 381 10.24 -6.17 14.42
N SER A 382 10.45 -5.24 15.35
CA SER A 382 11.67 -5.22 16.15
C SER A 382 11.40 -4.71 17.56
N ASN A 383 12.02 -5.35 18.55
CA ASN A 383 12.28 -4.79 19.86
C ASN A 383 13.77 -4.42 19.92
N ILE A 384 14.05 -3.12 19.91
CA ILE A 384 15.40 -2.58 19.98
C ILE A 384 15.46 -1.61 21.14
N MET A 385 16.34 -1.87 22.10
CA MET A 385 16.54 -1.01 23.29
C MET A 385 15.24 -0.77 24.10
N GLY A 386 14.28 -1.70 24.03
CA GLY A 386 12.99 -1.61 24.72
C GLY A 386 11.86 -0.95 23.92
N ASP A 387 12.15 -0.39 22.74
CA ASP A 387 11.15 0.19 21.86
C ASP A 387 10.69 -0.83 20.80
N TYR A 388 9.37 -0.88 20.58
CA TYR A 388 8.75 -1.79 19.61
C TYR A 388 8.39 -1.04 18.33
N PHE A 389 8.87 -1.55 17.21
CA PHE A 389 8.55 -1.00 15.90
C PHE A 389 7.94 -2.05 15.00
N ARG A 390 7.01 -1.62 14.16
CA ARG A 390 6.44 -2.41 13.06
C ARG A 390 6.53 -1.62 11.76
N THR A 391 6.95 -2.30 10.70
CA THR A 391 6.85 -1.79 9.33
C THR A 391 6.16 -2.82 8.45
N VAL A 392 5.32 -2.35 7.54
CA VAL A 392 4.61 -3.22 6.59
C VAL A 392 5.07 -2.93 5.18
N SER A 393 5.69 -3.92 4.56
CA SER A 393 6.00 -3.91 3.14
C SER A 393 4.80 -4.45 2.37
N ALA A 394 3.89 -3.54 2.08
CA ALA A 394 2.61 -3.83 1.44
C ALA A 394 2.69 -4.52 0.07
N ASN A 395 3.77 -4.27 -0.67
CA ASN A 395 3.97 -4.76 -2.03
C ASN A 395 4.94 -5.95 -2.10
N TYR A 396 5.39 -6.47 -0.96
CA TYR A 396 6.30 -7.62 -0.90
C TYR A 396 5.58 -8.80 -0.25
N GLY A 397 5.24 -9.81 -1.03
CA GLY A 397 4.56 -11.01 -0.55
C GLY A 397 4.67 -12.14 -1.57
N MET A 398 4.45 -13.37 -1.12
CA MET A 398 4.83 -14.58 -1.86
C MET A 398 3.74 -15.14 -2.77
N SER A 399 2.65 -14.40 -2.99
CA SER A 399 1.56 -14.81 -3.88
C SER A 399 1.11 -13.63 -4.73
N TYR A 400 0.18 -12.80 -4.27
CA TYR A 400 -0.36 -11.69 -5.06
C TYR A 400 0.69 -10.64 -5.46
N SER A 401 1.73 -10.47 -4.65
CA SER A 401 2.74 -9.42 -4.84
C SER A 401 4.10 -9.98 -5.26
N ILE A 402 4.18 -11.26 -5.63
CA ILE A 402 5.45 -11.94 -5.89
C ILE A 402 6.19 -11.33 -7.10
N SER A 403 5.46 -10.95 -8.15
CA SER A 403 6.02 -10.24 -9.31
C SER A 403 6.49 -8.83 -8.95
N ASN A 404 5.86 -8.16 -7.97
CA ASN A 404 6.35 -6.86 -7.50
C ASN A 404 7.67 -6.99 -6.74
N VAL A 405 7.90 -8.10 -6.02
CA VAL A 405 9.22 -8.38 -5.42
C VAL A 405 10.27 -8.45 -6.52
N LEU A 406 10.01 -9.23 -7.59
CA LEU A 406 10.90 -9.34 -8.74
C LEU A 406 11.14 -8.00 -9.45
N LYS A 407 10.09 -7.19 -9.64
CA LYS A 407 10.18 -5.85 -10.25
C LYS A 407 11.14 -4.94 -9.49
N ASP A 408 11.02 -4.90 -8.16
CA ASP A 408 11.80 -4.00 -7.31
C ASP A 408 13.21 -4.56 -7.01
N SER A 409 13.37 -5.88 -6.85
CA SER A 409 14.67 -6.52 -6.61
C SER A 409 15.52 -6.61 -7.87
N GLY A 410 14.88 -6.78 -9.03
CA GLY A 410 15.54 -7.06 -10.30
C GLY A 410 15.99 -8.52 -10.46
N LYS A 411 16.15 -8.93 -11.73
CA LYS A 411 16.49 -10.31 -12.12
C LYS A 411 17.88 -10.76 -11.64
N GLU A 412 18.84 -9.84 -11.55
CA GLU A 412 20.21 -10.15 -11.10
C GLU A 412 20.27 -10.60 -9.63
N ASN A 413 19.50 -9.95 -8.76
CA ASN A 413 19.43 -10.34 -7.35
C ASN A 413 18.70 -11.68 -7.17
N LEU A 414 17.67 -11.96 -7.99
CA LEU A 414 17.05 -13.29 -8.03
C LEU A 414 18.07 -14.37 -8.44
N LYS A 415 18.81 -14.14 -9.54
CA LYS A 415 19.75 -15.09 -10.12
C LYS A 415 20.84 -15.52 -9.12
N LYS A 416 21.28 -14.60 -8.25
CA LYS A 416 22.26 -14.87 -7.19
C LYS A 416 21.85 -16.02 -6.25
N TRP A 417 20.55 -16.21 -6.05
CA TRP A 417 19.97 -17.23 -5.16
C TRP A 417 19.47 -18.46 -5.91
N LEU A 418 19.80 -18.57 -7.20
CA LEU A 418 19.53 -19.73 -8.03
C LEU A 418 20.87 -20.38 -8.43
N PRO A 419 20.88 -21.69 -8.76
CA PRO A 419 22.05 -22.33 -9.34
C PRO A 419 22.58 -21.59 -10.57
N GLU A 420 23.90 -21.61 -10.80
CA GLU A 420 24.54 -20.88 -11.92
C GLU A 420 23.92 -21.20 -13.29
N ASN A 421 23.51 -22.46 -13.51
CA ASN A 421 22.91 -22.96 -14.76
C ASN A 421 21.37 -23.05 -14.72
N PHE A 422 20.69 -22.40 -13.77
CA PHE A 422 19.23 -22.44 -13.68
C PHE A 422 18.58 -21.69 -14.86
N ASP A 423 17.53 -22.27 -15.46
CA ASP A 423 16.74 -21.59 -16.49
C ASP A 423 15.96 -20.42 -15.86
N LEU A 424 16.46 -19.21 -16.09
CA LEU A 424 15.85 -18.00 -15.57
C LEU A 424 14.43 -17.79 -16.15
N ASN A 425 14.16 -18.18 -17.39
CA ASN A 425 12.82 -18.03 -17.97
C ASN A 425 11.79 -18.93 -17.29
N TYR A 426 12.18 -20.15 -16.90
CA TYR A 426 11.36 -20.98 -16.03
C TYR A 426 11.03 -20.28 -14.70
N ALA A 427 12.02 -19.65 -14.04
CA ALA A 427 11.79 -18.91 -12.80
C ALA A 427 10.83 -17.72 -12.98
N LEU A 428 11.03 -16.91 -14.02
CA LEU A 428 10.18 -15.75 -14.31
C LEU A 428 8.73 -16.18 -14.62
N ASN A 429 8.56 -17.22 -15.43
CA ASN A 429 7.25 -17.79 -15.74
C ASN A 429 6.57 -18.37 -14.50
N TYR A 430 7.32 -19.04 -13.61
CA TYR A 430 6.80 -19.53 -12.33
C TYR A 430 6.28 -18.38 -11.46
N ILE A 431 7.07 -17.33 -11.28
CA ILE A 431 6.70 -16.14 -10.50
C ILE A 431 5.43 -15.50 -11.04
N GLY A 432 5.36 -15.29 -12.37
CA GLY A 432 4.17 -14.77 -13.03
C GLY A 432 2.93 -15.65 -12.80
N ASN A 433 3.05 -16.97 -12.93
CA ASN A 433 1.94 -17.88 -12.69
C ASN A 433 1.53 -17.97 -11.22
N LYS A 434 2.48 -17.92 -10.27
CA LYS A 434 2.19 -17.88 -8.84
C LYS A 434 1.38 -16.65 -8.47
N MET A 435 1.64 -15.51 -9.10
CA MET A 435 0.83 -14.30 -8.98
C MET A 435 -0.61 -14.50 -9.51
N LEU A 436 -0.76 -15.14 -10.68
CA LEU A 436 -2.07 -15.40 -11.29
C LEU A 436 -2.90 -16.45 -10.53
N TYR A 437 -2.22 -17.42 -9.91
CA TYR A 437 -2.77 -18.54 -9.17
C TYR A 437 -2.25 -18.52 -7.72
N PRO A 438 -2.69 -17.57 -6.88
CA PRO A 438 -2.09 -17.28 -5.57
C PRO A 438 -2.24 -18.40 -4.53
N THR A 439 -3.11 -19.39 -4.78
CA THR A 439 -3.31 -20.56 -3.91
C THR A 439 -2.49 -21.79 -4.35
N PHE A 440 -1.76 -21.69 -5.47
CA PHE A 440 -0.81 -22.71 -5.90
C PHE A 440 0.32 -22.82 -4.87
N VAL A 441 0.80 -24.03 -4.61
CA VAL A 441 1.96 -24.31 -3.75
C VAL A 441 3.02 -25.05 -4.55
N PRO A 442 4.33 -24.85 -4.30
CA PRO A 442 5.40 -25.55 -5.00
C PRO A 442 5.16 -27.06 -5.02
N GLN A 443 5.37 -27.70 -6.16
CA GLN A 443 5.21 -29.14 -6.35
C GLN A 443 6.54 -29.89 -6.43
N ASN A 444 7.66 -29.18 -6.61
CA ASN A 444 8.99 -29.77 -6.78
C ASN A 444 10.11 -28.87 -6.22
N PRO A 445 11.32 -29.41 -6.03
CA PRO A 445 12.45 -28.65 -5.47
C PRO A 445 12.84 -27.41 -6.25
N HIS A 446 12.73 -27.39 -7.59
CA HIS A 446 13.06 -26.20 -8.39
C HIS A 446 12.12 -25.03 -8.08
N GLN A 447 10.82 -25.30 -7.98
CA GLN A 447 9.82 -24.30 -7.61
C GLN A 447 10.02 -23.82 -6.18
N LEU A 448 10.39 -24.72 -5.27
CA LEU A 448 10.72 -24.38 -3.88
C LEU A 448 11.93 -23.44 -3.83
N THR A 449 13.01 -23.74 -4.57
CA THR A 449 14.19 -22.88 -4.68
C THR A 449 13.83 -21.49 -5.19
N ILE A 450 12.95 -21.37 -6.19
CA ILE A 450 12.48 -20.07 -6.70
C ILE A 450 11.71 -19.29 -5.61
N GLU A 451 10.80 -19.94 -4.88
CA GLU A 451 10.07 -19.26 -3.79
C GLU A 451 11.00 -18.83 -2.66
N HIS A 452 11.99 -19.65 -2.31
CA HIS A 452 12.96 -19.30 -1.28
C HIS A 452 13.86 -18.13 -1.74
N ALA A 453 14.31 -18.13 -2.99
CA ALA A 453 15.09 -17.04 -3.56
C ALA A 453 14.33 -15.70 -3.52
N ILE A 454 13.07 -15.69 -3.93
CA ILE A 454 12.22 -14.49 -3.87
C ILE A 454 11.91 -14.09 -2.42
N ALA A 455 11.71 -15.04 -1.51
CA ALA A 455 11.48 -14.75 -0.10
C ALA A 455 12.68 -14.01 0.54
N ARG A 456 13.92 -14.41 0.21
CA ARG A 456 15.14 -13.72 0.66
C ARG A 456 15.15 -12.25 0.24
N GLU A 457 14.84 -11.98 -1.04
CA GLU A 457 14.76 -10.61 -1.56
C GLU A 457 13.62 -9.80 -0.94
N ALA A 458 12.44 -10.40 -0.76
CA ALA A 458 11.30 -9.76 -0.10
C ALA A 458 11.63 -9.35 1.34
N ILE A 459 12.26 -10.24 2.11
CA ILE A 459 12.70 -9.97 3.49
C ILE A 459 13.80 -8.89 3.49
N SER A 460 14.75 -8.95 2.56
CA SER A 460 15.84 -7.97 2.47
C SER A 460 15.35 -6.56 2.21
N MET A 461 14.47 -6.38 1.22
CA MET A 461 13.86 -5.08 0.94
C MET A 461 12.98 -4.61 2.11
N SER A 462 12.24 -5.52 2.74
CA SER A 462 11.40 -5.19 3.90
C SER A 462 12.22 -4.74 5.11
N LYS A 463 13.34 -5.40 5.38
CA LYS A 463 14.30 -4.98 6.39
C LYS A 463 14.83 -3.58 6.07
N GLN A 464 15.23 -3.32 4.83
CA GLN A 464 15.73 -2.00 4.44
C GLN A 464 14.69 -0.91 4.66
N GLN A 465 13.42 -1.16 4.31
CA GLN A 465 12.31 -0.24 4.58
C GLN A 465 12.13 -0.02 6.09
N HIS A 466 12.11 -1.10 6.89
CA HIS A 466 11.99 -1.01 8.35
C HIS A 466 13.12 -0.19 8.98
N MET A 467 14.35 -0.41 8.51
CA MET A 467 15.52 0.36 8.94
C MET A 467 15.38 1.84 8.58
N GLN A 468 15.02 2.17 7.34
CA GLN A 468 14.87 3.56 6.91
C GLN A 468 13.76 4.31 7.63
N MET A 469 12.67 3.61 7.98
CA MET A 469 11.49 4.23 8.60
C MET A 469 11.65 4.48 10.10
N ASN A 470 12.31 3.57 10.81
CA ASN A 470 12.38 3.58 12.27
C ASN A 470 13.78 3.95 12.80
N PHE A 471 14.83 3.81 11.99
CA PHE A 471 16.21 3.97 12.43
C PHE A 471 17.00 4.93 11.52
N ASN A 472 17.43 6.05 12.09
CA ASN A 472 18.07 7.12 11.35
C ASN A 472 19.56 6.83 11.10
N THR A 473 19.87 5.90 10.19
CA THR A 473 21.25 5.47 9.86
C THR A 473 22.05 6.50 9.06
N LYS A 474 21.41 7.54 8.51
CA LYS A 474 22.06 8.65 7.79
C LYS A 474 21.54 10.01 8.24
N GLN A 475 21.88 10.43 9.46
CA GLN A 475 22.02 11.87 9.67
C GLN A 475 23.32 12.32 9.01
N VAL A 476 23.21 13.20 8.01
CA VAL A 476 24.28 14.15 7.70
C VAL A 476 24.61 14.80 9.05
N GLY A 477 25.82 14.55 9.54
CA GLY A 477 26.20 14.92 10.90
C GLY A 477 25.95 16.40 11.14
N PHE A 478 25.51 16.75 12.35
CA PHE A 478 25.47 18.14 12.80
C PHE A 478 26.82 18.86 12.54
N LEU A 479 27.94 18.10 12.60
CA LEU A 479 29.27 18.55 12.18
C LEU A 479 29.41 18.91 10.70
N ASP A 480 28.73 18.22 9.78
CA ASP A 480 28.76 18.56 8.35
C ASP A 480 27.95 19.82 8.05
N LYS A 481 26.89 20.10 8.84
CA LYS A 481 26.21 21.41 8.85
C LYS A 481 27.10 22.51 9.44
N LEU A 482 27.83 22.24 10.53
CA LEU A 482 28.72 23.23 11.18
C LEU A 482 29.99 23.54 10.39
N LYS A 483 30.49 22.63 9.55
CA LYS A 483 31.60 22.92 8.63
C LYS A 483 31.29 24.08 7.66
N SER A 484 30.01 24.39 7.44
CA SER A 484 29.57 25.51 6.61
C SER A 484 29.57 26.88 7.32
N THR A 485 29.68 26.90 8.65
CA THR A 485 29.75 28.11 9.48
C THR A 485 30.96 28.02 10.41
N ARG A 486 32.11 28.51 9.94
CA ARG A 486 33.28 28.74 10.79
C ARG A 486 32.98 29.88 11.76
N ASP A 487 33.03 29.61 13.07
CA ASP A 487 33.75 30.44 14.08
C ASP A 487 33.46 30.17 15.58
N ASP A 488 32.87 29.04 16.01
CA ASP A 488 32.68 28.77 17.45
C ASP A 488 33.27 27.42 17.91
N LEU A 489 34.40 27.45 18.62
CA LEU A 489 35.08 26.28 19.22
C LEU A 489 34.24 25.60 20.34
N GLU A 490 33.43 26.36 21.06
CA GLU A 490 32.53 25.82 22.11
C GLU A 490 31.39 25.00 21.49
N LYS A 491 30.77 25.47 20.39
CA LYS A 491 29.74 24.73 19.65
C LYS A 491 30.26 23.45 19.04
N ILE A 492 31.52 23.41 18.61
CA ILE A 492 32.16 22.18 18.09
C ILE A 492 32.35 21.16 19.21
N THR A 493 32.72 21.60 20.41
CA THR A 493 32.95 20.71 21.55
C THR A 493 31.63 20.13 22.07
N GLU A 494 30.60 20.97 22.18
CA GLU A 494 29.24 20.56 22.56
C GLU A 494 28.61 19.66 21.47
N ALA A 495 28.81 19.98 20.19
CA ALA A 495 28.47 19.10 19.05
C ALA A 495 29.15 17.73 19.15
N PHE A 496 30.43 17.69 19.55
CA PHE A 496 31.19 16.45 19.67
C PHE A 496 30.67 15.59 20.82
N TYR A 497 30.31 16.20 21.95
CA TYR A 497 29.69 15.48 23.07
C TYR A 497 28.28 15.00 22.74
N ILE A 498 27.48 15.82 22.04
CA ILE A 498 26.14 15.45 21.57
C ILE A 498 26.25 14.33 20.53
N GLU A 499 27.17 14.39 19.58
CA GLU A 499 27.37 13.37 18.56
C GLU A 499 27.90 12.07 19.17
N LYS A 500 28.78 12.14 20.18
CA LYS A 500 29.26 10.96 20.91
C LYS A 500 28.18 10.34 21.80
N ALA A 501 27.31 11.16 22.40
CA ALA A 501 26.15 10.70 23.17
C ALA A 501 25.03 10.14 22.26
N LEU A 502 24.87 10.69 21.06
CA LEU A 502 23.98 10.17 20.02
C LEU A 502 24.56 8.89 19.41
N GLU A 503 25.87 8.79 19.18
CA GLU A 503 26.57 7.56 18.77
C GLU A 503 26.43 6.45 19.80
N ALA A 504 26.50 6.77 21.10
CA ALA A 504 26.21 5.82 22.17
C ALA A 504 24.74 5.34 22.21
N LYS A 505 23.85 5.95 21.42
CA LYS A 505 22.44 5.56 21.22
C LYS A 505 22.13 5.15 19.77
N LYS A 506 23.14 4.89 18.94
CA LYS A 506 22.92 4.38 17.57
C LYS A 506 22.82 2.85 17.62
N PHE A 507 21.67 2.35 17.23
CA PHE A 507 21.45 0.92 16.99
C PHE A 507 22.25 0.44 15.78
N HIS A 508 22.90 -0.71 15.93
CA HIS A 508 23.62 -1.41 14.88
C HIS A 508 23.06 -2.81 14.65
N MET A 509 23.23 -3.36 13.44
CA MET A 509 22.74 -4.73 13.13
C MET A 509 23.37 -5.80 14.01
N HIS A 510 24.59 -5.57 14.53
CA HIS A 510 25.25 -6.49 15.46
C HIS A 510 24.68 -6.47 16.88
N ASP A 511 23.75 -5.56 17.17
CA ASP A 511 23.04 -5.52 18.45
C ASP A 511 21.84 -6.45 18.47
N ILE A 512 21.50 -7.09 17.33
CA ILE A 512 20.40 -8.06 17.25
C ILE A 512 20.86 -9.45 17.69
N ASN A 513 20.28 -9.92 18.79
CA ASN A 513 20.58 -11.20 19.39
C ASN A 513 19.77 -12.33 18.74
N ILE A 514 18.50 -12.06 18.39
CA ILE A 514 17.56 -13.07 17.90
C ILE A 514 16.84 -12.57 16.64
N LEU A 515 16.81 -13.41 15.61
CA LEU A 515 15.97 -13.26 14.44
C LEU A 515 14.89 -14.33 14.41
N ILE A 516 13.64 -13.92 14.19
CA ILE A 516 12.50 -14.82 14.11
C ILE A 516 11.88 -14.76 12.71
N GLY A 517 11.84 -15.89 12.02
CA GLY A 517 11.09 -16.04 10.77
C GLY A 517 9.70 -16.62 11.00
N SER A 518 8.67 -15.90 10.55
CA SER A 518 7.28 -16.35 10.52
C SER A 518 6.73 -16.19 9.09
N GLY A 519 5.53 -16.72 8.87
CA GLY A 519 4.90 -16.77 7.55
C GLY A 519 4.94 -18.16 6.92
N GLY A 520 4.19 -18.32 5.82
CA GLY A 520 4.01 -19.63 5.19
C GLY A 520 5.31 -20.25 4.65
N VAL A 521 6.23 -19.43 4.14
CA VAL A 521 7.48 -19.92 3.54
C VAL A 521 8.46 -20.44 4.61
N PRO A 522 8.82 -19.67 5.67
CA PRO A 522 9.72 -20.20 6.71
C PRO A 522 9.12 -21.34 7.55
N ALA A 523 7.79 -21.38 7.70
CA ALA A 523 7.11 -22.42 8.49
C ALA A 523 7.04 -23.78 7.78
N HIS A 524 6.99 -23.80 6.44
CA HIS A 524 6.77 -25.01 5.64
C HIS A 524 7.98 -25.42 4.80
N THR A 525 9.19 -25.08 5.24
CA THR A 525 10.43 -25.60 4.63
C THR A 525 10.56 -27.12 4.86
N GLU A 526 11.28 -27.80 3.97
CA GLU A 526 11.50 -29.25 4.07
C GLU A 526 12.46 -29.61 5.22
N ASN A 527 13.39 -28.69 5.54
CA ASN A 527 14.35 -28.86 6.62
C ASN A 527 14.66 -27.51 7.32
N ALA A 528 15.39 -27.56 8.43
CA ALA A 528 15.71 -26.39 9.24
C ALA A 528 16.74 -25.47 8.56
N GLN A 529 17.63 -26.05 7.75
CA GLN A 529 18.68 -25.34 7.02
C GLN A 529 18.09 -24.39 5.97
N GLN A 530 17.04 -24.82 5.26
CA GLN A 530 16.28 -23.96 4.34
C GLN A 530 15.67 -22.75 5.06
N ALA A 531 15.05 -22.96 6.23
CA ALA A 531 14.48 -21.86 7.03
C ALA A 531 15.58 -20.91 7.52
N LEU A 532 16.71 -21.47 7.99
CA LEU A 532 17.87 -20.71 8.44
C LEU A 532 18.37 -19.82 7.31
N ALA A 533 18.58 -20.38 6.12
CA ALA A 533 19.07 -19.65 4.95
C ALA A 533 18.12 -18.51 4.53
N ILE A 534 16.81 -18.74 4.48
CA ILE A 534 15.82 -17.71 4.11
C ILE A 534 15.87 -16.52 5.08
N ILE A 535 15.85 -16.79 6.38
CA ILE A 535 15.82 -15.75 7.42
C ILE A 535 17.16 -15.04 7.49
N TYR A 536 18.26 -15.81 7.49
CA TYR A 536 19.61 -15.30 7.54
C TYR A 536 19.91 -14.39 6.35
N ASP A 537 19.64 -14.81 5.12
CA ASP A 537 19.98 -14.02 3.94
C ASP A 537 19.11 -12.77 3.78
N GLY A 538 17.84 -12.89 4.16
CA GLY A 538 16.92 -11.75 4.15
C GLY A 538 17.40 -10.64 5.08
N PHE A 539 17.78 -10.96 6.32
CA PHE A 539 18.23 -9.96 7.28
C PHE A 539 19.71 -9.60 7.17
N ARG A 540 20.52 -10.62 6.87
CA ARG A 540 21.99 -10.63 6.86
C ARG A 540 22.58 -9.96 8.11
N PRO A 541 22.32 -10.49 9.31
CA PRO A 541 22.79 -9.90 10.56
C PRO A 541 24.32 -9.94 10.64
N GLU A 542 24.90 -9.00 11.37
CA GLU A 542 26.32 -8.95 11.73
C GLU A 542 26.48 -9.45 13.17
N GLY A 543 27.65 -9.96 13.56
CA GLY A 543 27.88 -10.47 14.91
C GLY A 543 27.45 -11.94 15.11
N ILE A 544 27.00 -12.26 16.31
CA ILE A 544 26.47 -13.59 16.70
C ILE A 544 24.97 -13.45 16.92
N THR A 545 24.17 -14.20 16.16
CA THR A 545 22.72 -14.07 16.18
C THR A 545 22.07 -15.45 16.17
N GLU A 546 21.14 -15.70 17.09
CA GLU A 546 20.28 -16.88 17.03
C GLU A 546 19.17 -16.69 15.98
N ILE A 547 18.93 -17.71 15.18
CA ILE A 547 17.83 -17.75 14.21
C ILE A 547 16.77 -18.72 14.73
N TRP A 548 15.54 -18.25 14.81
CA TRP A 548 14.37 -18.99 15.26
C TRP A 548 13.30 -18.98 14.15
N LYS A 549 12.40 -19.96 14.15
CA LYS A 549 11.22 -19.97 13.27
C LYS A 549 9.92 -20.18 14.05
N ASP A 550 8.85 -19.54 13.59
CA ASP A 550 7.49 -19.89 13.99
C ASP A 550 7.06 -21.16 13.23
N ARG A 551 7.11 -22.30 13.93
CA ARG A 551 6.96 -23.63 13.37
C ARG A 551 5.64 -23.86 12.65
N HIS A 552 4.55 -23.42 13.26
CA HIS A 552 3.19 -23.68 12.76
C HIS A 552 2.51 -22.42 12.23
N PHE A 553 3.21 -21.30 12.25
CA PHE A 553 2.69 -19.98 11.94
C PHE A 553 1.50 -19.62 12.85
N ILE A 554 1.70 -19.78 14.17
CA ILE A 554 0.67 -19.62 15.21
C ILE A 554 0.95 -18.49 16.22
N SER A 555 2.02 -17.71 16.03
CA SER A 555 2.27 -16.52 16.86
C SER A 555 1.09 -15.54 16.94
N PRO A 556 0.28 -15.27 15.88
CA PRO A 556 -0.90 -14.42 16.01
C PRO A 556 -1.95 -14.99 16.98
N HIS A 557 -2.16 -16.31 16.94
CA HIS A 557 -3.11 -17.02 17.80
C HIS A 557 -2.72 -16.89 19.26
N LEU A 558 -1.45 -17.09 19.56
CA LEU A 558 -0.90 -17.02 20.92
C LEU A 558 -0.84 -15.58 21.43
N GLY A 559 -0.60 -14.62 20.53
CA GLY A 559 -0.78 -13.20 20.82
C GLY A 559 -2.21 -12.85 21.23
N LYS A 560 -3.23 -13.40 20.54
CA LYS A 560 -4.63 -13.27 20.97
C LYS A 560 -4.89 -13.98 22.29
N LEU A 561 -4.34 -15.18 22.49
CA LEU A 561 -4.45 -15.92 23.74
C LEU A 561 -3.86 -15.16 24.92
N SER A 562 -2.79 -14.38 24.75
CA SER A 562 -2.14 -13.63 25.83
C SER A 562 -3.06 -12.63 26.54
N ALA A 563 -4.08 -12.11 25.84
CA ALA A 563 -5.10 -11.27 26.44
C ALA A 563 -6.03 -12.04 27.39
N ILE A 564 -6.07 -13.37 27.27
CA ILE A 564 -6.93 -14.31 28.02
C ILE A 564 -6.16 -15.23 28.97
N ASP A 565 -4.96 -15.68 28.66
CA ASP A 565 -4.03 -16.30 29.60
C ASP A 565 -2.59 -16.10 29.13
N GLU A 566 -1.89 -15.20 29.80
CA GLU A 566 -0.53 -14.81 29.45
C GLU A 566 0.48 -15.91 29.73
N THR A 567 0.33 -16.62 30.87
CA THR A 567 1.23 -17.71 31.25
C THR A 567 1.08 -18.88 30.29
N LEU A 568 -0.17 -19.25 29.96
CA LEU A 568 -0.43 -20.30 28.97
C LEU A 568 0.11 -19.92 27.59
N ALA A 569 -0.12 -18.67 27.15
CA ALA A 569 0.40 -18.19 25.87
C ALA A 569 1.93 -18.27 25.80
N SER A 570 2.64 -17.79 26.84
CA SER A 570 4.10 -17.87 26.92
C SER A 570 4.61 -19.31 26.96
N GLU A 571 3.97 -20.20 27.72
CA GLU A 571 4.36 -21.62 27.78
C GLU A 571 4.27 -22.28 26.40
N ILE A 572 3.19 -22.04 25.65
CA ILE A 572 3.00 -22.61 24.30
C ILE A 572 3.93 -21.93 23.29
N LEU A 573 4.15 -20.61 23.40
CA LEU A 573 5.09 -19.89 22.53
C LEU A 573 6.50 -20.50 22.59
N THR A 574 7.00 -20.75 23.79
CA THR A 574 8.35 -21.29 23.99
C THR A 574 8.47 -22.78 23.66
N LYS A 575 7.41 -23.58 23.90
CA LYS A 575 7.49 -25.05 23.74
C LYS A 575 7.05 -25.55 22.36
N ASP A 576 6.02 -24.93 21.78
CA ASP A 576 5.30 -25.47 20.63
C ASP A 576 5.30 -24.52 19.41
N CYS A 577 5.59 -23.23 19.61
CA CYS A 577 5.58 -22.23 18.52
C CYS A 577 6.98 -21.94 17.97
N TYR A 578 7.92 -21.50 18.80
CA TYR A 578 9.24 -21.09 18.34
C TYR A 578 10.24 -22.24 18.38
N ASP A 579 10.70 -22.66 17.21
CA ASP A 579 11.82 -23.58 17.06
C ASP A 579 13.11 -22.77 16.89
N LYS A 580 14.11 -23.02 17.74
CA LYS A 580 15.46 -22.49 17.56
C LYS A 580 16.19 -23.32 16.49
N ILE A 581 16.62 -22.69 15.40
CA ILE A 581 17.14 -23.43 14.23
C ILE A 581 18.66 -23.34 14.03
N GLY A 582 19.33 -22.34 14.60
CA GLY A 582 20.80 -22.25 14.55
C GLY A 582 21.37 -20.92 15.05
N ILE A 583 22.68 -20.89 15.24
CA ILE A 583 23.46 -19.68 15.53
C ILE A 583 24.20 -19.25 14.27
N CYS A 584 23.98 -18.03 13.82
CA CYS A 584 24.71 -17.43 12.70
C CYS A 584 25.81 -16.50 13.20
N ILE A 585 27.00 -16.63 12.62
CA ILE A 585 28.19 -15.85 12.95
C ILE A 585 28.68 -15.13 11.70
N ARG A 586 28.55 -13.79 11.68
CA ARG A 586 29.03 -12.94 10.59
C ARG A 586 29.98 -11.86 11.12
N PRO A 587 31.29 -11.99 10.93
CA PRO A 587 32.25 -11.00 11.39
C PRO A 587 32.21 -9.73 10.55
N MET A 588 32.49 -8.61 11.19
CA MET A 588 32.58 -7.28 10.58
C MET A 588 34.03 -6.90 10.34
N ASN A 589 34.29 -6.20 9.22
CA ASN A 589 35.60 -5.61 8.92
C ASN A 589 35.43 -4.34 8.08
N LYS A 590 36.26 -3.33 8.33
CA LYS A 590 36.32 -2.10 7.52
C LYS A 590 36.80 -2.37 6.09
N LYS A 591 37.60 -3.41 5.85
CA LYS A 591 38.13 -3.79 4.54
C LYS A 591 38.12 -5.31 4.37
N TRP A 592 37.28 -5.79 3.47
CA TRP A 592 37.28 -7.19 3.02
C TRP A 592 38.38 -7.37 1.96
N LYS A 593 39.37 -8.21 2.26
CA LYS A 593 40.34 -8.72 1.27
C LYS A 593 40.23 -10.24 1.25
N ASP A 594 40.56 -10.84 0.12
CA ASP A 594 40.44 -12.28 -0.08
C ASP A 594 41.51 -13.04 0.73
N ASN A 595 41.15 -14.24 1.18
CA ASN A 595 42.03 -15.20 1.86
C ASN A 595 42.74 -14.66 3.13
N LEU A 596 42.11 -13.74 3.87
CA LEU A 596 42.58 -13.31 5.18
C LEU A 596 42.03 -14.24 6.26
N ALA A 597 42.85 -14.60 7.24
CA ALA A 597 42.38 -15.28 8.45
C ALA A 597 41.42 -14.35 9.22
N VAL A 598 40.23 -14.87 9.54
CA VAL A 598 39.14 -14.13 10.17
C VAL A 598 39.02 -14.50 11.64
N MET A 599 38.91 -15.80 11.94
CA MET A 599 38.82 -16.32 13.29
C MET A 599 39.45 -17.70 13.40
N ASP A 600 40.01 -18.01 14.57
CA ASP A 600 40.25 -19.37 15.01
C ASP A 600 39.03 -19.81 15.84
N LEU A 601 38.37 -20.88 15.41
CA LEU A 601 37.14 -21.43 15.97
C LEU A 601 37.44 -22.80 16.60
N GLU A 602 37.07 -22.97 17.85
CA GLU A 602 37.14 -24.24 18.58
C GLU A 602 35.72 -24.70 18.95
N ILE A 603 35.33 -25.90 18.51
CA ILE A 603 34.07 -26.57 18.88
C ILE A 603 34.43 -27.95 19.42
N ASP A 604 34.05 -28.26 20.67
CA ASP A 604 34.34 -29.54 21.34
C ASP A 604 35.83 -29.97 21.30
N GLY A 605 36.74 -29.00 21.31
CA GLY A 605 38.18 -29.22 21.27
C GLY A 605 38.77 -29.37 19.86
N GLU A 606 37.95 -29.39 18.81
CA GLU A 606 38.41 -29.34 17.43
C GLU A 606 38.60 -27.89 16.98
N THR A 607 39.81 -27.53 16.56
CA THR A 607 40.15 -26.17 16.12
C THR A 607 40.18 -26.08 14.59
N SER A 608 39.51 -25.06 14.04
CA SER A 608 39.52 -24.70 12.63
C SER A 608 39.84 -23.21 12.46
N GLN A 609 40.62 -22.87 11.43
CA GLN A 609 40.89 -21.48 11.07
C GLN A 609 40.00 -21.10 9.88
N ILE A 610 39.15 -20.10 10.08
CA ILE A 610 38.20 -19.61 9.06
C ILE A 610 38.80 -18.39 8.36
N LYS A 611 38.71 -18.37 7.03
CA LYS A 611 39.22 -17.26 6.20
C LYS A 611 38.10 -16.49 5.51
N THR A 612 38.42 -15.34 4.92
CA THR A 612 37.45 -14.55 4.13
C THR A 612 37.05 -15.28 2.85
N GLY A 613 35.77 -15.22 2.51
CA GLY A 613 35.18 -15.88 1.34
C GLY A 613 34.74 -17.33 1.59
N GLU A 614 34.76 -17.78 2.84
CA GLU A 614 34.35 -19.13 3.24
C GLU A 614 32.94 -19.11 3.84
N VAL A 615 32.27 -20.27 3.76
CA VAL A 615 30.98 -20.53 4.38
C VAL A 615 31.07 -21.91 5.03
N HIS A 616 30.70 -22.00 6.30
CA HIS A 616 30.76 -23.25 7.05
C HIS A 616 29.46 -23.49 7.80
N TYR A 617 29.01 -24.74 7.84
CA TYR A 617 27.87 -25.19 8.63
C TYR A 617 28.28 -26.38 9.50
N PHE A 618 28.21 -26.21 10.81
CA PHE A 618 28.53 -27.24 11.79
C PHE A 618 27.22 -27.78 12.40
N SER A 619 26.73 -28.91 11.88
CA SER A 619 25.51 -29.56 12.37
C SER A 619 25.63 -29.98 13.84
N ASN A 620 24.48 -30.16 14.50
CA ASN A 620 24.39 -30.71 15.85
C ASN A 620 23.15 -31.60 16.00
N ASP A 621 23.05 -32.63 15.17
CA ASP A 621 21.85 -33.46 15.09
C ASP A 621 21.56 -34.20 16.41
N GLU A 622 22.55 -34.35 17.29
CA GLU A 622 22.42 -34.96 18.61
C GLU A 622 21.89 -34.00 19.69
N GLY A 623 21.81 -32.68 19.41
CA GLY A 623 21.32 -31.67 20.35
C GLY A 623 22.15 -31.58 21.64
N LYS A 624 23.45 -31.88 21.57
CA LYS A 624 24.35 -31.82 22.72
C LYS A 624 24.78 -30.38 22.96
N ASP A 625 24.85 -29.96 24.22
CA ASP A 625 25.42 -28.66 24.58
C ASP A 625 26.95 -28.69 24.34
N ARG A 626 27.42 -27.97 23.32
CA ARG A 626 28.82 -27.95 22.86
C ARG A 626 29.53 -26.70 23.31
N ALA A 627 30.78 -26.82 23.74
CA ALA A 627 31.59 -25.67 24.13
C ALA A 627 32.21 -25.01 22.89
N ILE A 628 31.97 -23.71 22.72
CA ILE A 628 32.39 -22.95 21.54
C ILE A 628 33.32 -21.81 21.98
N SER A 629 34.48 -21.69 21.34
CA SER A 629 35.45 -20.62 21.58
C SER A 629 35.88 -19.98 20.25
N ILE A 630 35.79 -18.65 20.17
CA ILE A 630 36.12 -17.88 18.95
C ILE A 630 37.19 -16.86 19.30
N ILE A 631 38.28 -16.86 18.54
CA ILE A 631 39.35 -15.88 18.64
C ILE A 631 39.45 -15.12 17.31
N LEU A 632 39.09 -13.84 17.31
CA LEU A 632 39.12 -13.01 16.10
C LEU A 632 40.52 -12.50 15.77
N HIS A 633 40.89 -12.60 14.49
CA HIS A 633 42.12 -12.01 13.98
C HIS A 633 42.02 -10.47 13.89
N LYS A 634 43.20 -9.82 13.83
CA LYS A 634 43.32 -8.36 13.84
C LYS A 634 42.53 -7.72 12.69
N GLY A 635 41.54 -6.89 13.05
CA GLY A 635 40.72 -6.11 12.11
C GLY A 635 39.30 -6.64 11.94
N PHE A 636 39.00 -7.82 12.48
CA PHE A 636 37.66 -8.39 12.54
C PHE A 636 37.03 -8.20 13.92
N PHE A 637 35.71 -8.06 13.92
CA PHE A 637 34.89 -7.77 15.10
C PHE A 637 33.57 -8.54 15.02
N LEU A 638 33.08 -9.05 16.15
CA LEU A 638 31.70 -9.55 16.28
C LEU A 638 30.83 -8.62 17.12
N ASN A 639 31.45 -7.73 17.91
CA ASN A 639 30.84 -6.60 18.60
C ASN A 639 31.86 -5.44 18.69
N SER A 640 31.53 -4.36 19.41
CA SER A 640 32.33 -3.13 19.44
C SER A 640 33.73 -3.27 20.07
N GLU A 641 33.96 -4.21 21.00
CA GLU A 641 35.17 -4.19 21.85
C GLU A 641 35.83 -5.57 22.12
N THR A 642 35.17 -6.69 21.79
CA THR A 642 35.60 -8.03 22.19
C THR A 642 36.20 -8.83 21.02
N ARG A 643 37.31 -9.54 21.29
CA ARG A 643 37.96 -10.44 20.31
C ARG A 643 37.90 -11.91 20.65
N ASN A 644 37.60 -12.25 21.90
CA ASN A 644 37.53 -13.62 22.38
C ASN A 644 36.11 -13.86 22.89
N PHE A 645 35.43 -14.85 22.33
CA PHE A 645 34.06 -15.21 22.69
C PHE A 645 34.06 -16.65 23.17
N LYS A 646 33.33 -16.93 24.25
CA LYS A 646 33.10 -18.29 24.75
C LYS A 646 31.65 -18.43 25.17
N PHE A 647 30.99 -19.45 24.66
CA PHE A 647 29.62 -19.80 25.02
C PHE A 647 29.40 -21.30 24.78
N SER A 648 28.29 -21.83 25.28
CA SER A 648 27.86 -23.19 24.95
C SER A 648 26.50 -23.15 24.26
N SER A 649 26.25 -24.09 23.37
CA SER A 649 24.96 -24.20 22.68
C SER A 649 24.71 -25.62 22.18
N ASP A 650 23.43 -26.00 22.22
CA ASP A 650 22.88 -27.19 21.57
C ASP A 650 22.49 -26.96 20.10
N LEU A 651 22.66 -25.74 19.58
CA LEU A 651 22.28 -25.38 18.22
C LEU A 651 23.40 -25.67 17.20
N PRO A 652 23.04 -25.89 15.92
CA PRO A 652 24.02 -25.88 14.84
C PRO A 652 24.57 -24.46 14.62
N ILE A 653 25.79 -24.37 14.08
CA ILE A 653 26.48 -23.09 13.85
C ILE A 653 26.67 -22.87 12.36
N PHE A 654 26.22 -21.73 11.85
CA PHE A 654 26.44 -21.26 10.49
C PHE A 654 27.40 -20.06 10.50
N ILE A 655 28.45 -20.09 9.68
CA ILE A 655 29.46 -19.03 9.61
C ILE A 655 29.53 -18.51 8.18
N ASP A 656 29.35 -17.20 8.02
CA ASP A 656 29.47 -16.50 6.74
C ASP A 656 30.57 -15.44 6.83
N THR A 657 31.67 -15.67 6.12
CA THR A 657 32.75 -14.70 5.94
C THR A 657 32.84 -14.21 4.49
N CYS A 658 31.75 -14.30 3.74
CA CYS A 658 31.65 -13.83 2.37
C CYS A 658 31.27 -12.34 2.32
N ARG A 659 31.93 -11.60 1.41
CA ARG A 659 31.51 -10.26 1.03
C ARG A 659 30.16 -10.32 0.31
N GLU A 660 30.03 -11.23 -0.63
CA GLU A 660 28.80 -11.58 -1.33
C GLU A 660 28.66 -13.10 -1.25
N LEU A 661 27.61 -13.55 -0.54
CA LEU A 661 27.21 -14.95 -0.47
C LEU A 661 26.39 -15.28 -1.73
N ASP A 662 26.54 -16.46 -2.30
CA ASP A 662 25.79 -16.93 -3.47
C ASP A 662 25.17 -18.31 -3.19
N PHE A 663 24.27 -18.75 -4.08
CA PHE A 663 23.56 -20.02 -3.94
C PHE A 663 24.51 -21.20 -3.79
N ASP A 664 25.54 -21.33 -4.63
CA ASP A 664 26.36 -22.55 -4.68
C ASP A 664 27.18 -22.72 -3.40
N LYS A 665 27.81 -21.66 -2.88
CA LYS A 665 28.55 -21.76 -1.61
C LYS A 665 27.65 -22.16 -0.45
N GLU A 666 26.47 -21.55 -0.38
CA GLU A 666 25.52 -21.81 0.69
C GLU A 666 24.92 -23.23 0.58
N ASN A 667 24.49 -23.64 -0.61
CA ASN A 667 23.93 -24.96 -0.86
C ASN A 667 24.97 -26.06 -0.64
N ASN A 668 26.24 -25.83 -0.97
CA ASN A 668 27.32 -26.78 -0.68
C ASN A 668 27.59 -26.92 0.82
N ALA A 669 27.50 -25.83 1.58
CA ALA A 669 27.73 -25.85 3.02
C ALA A 669 26.57 -26.50 3.79
N MET A 670 25.32 -26.20 3.41
CA MET A 670 24.12 -26.58 4.17
C MET A 670 23.26 -27.69 3.53
N GLN A 671 23.57 -28.11 2.30
CA GLN A 671 22.79 -29.10 1.54
C GLN A 671 21.30 -28.71 1.45
N LEU A 672 21.02 -27.47 1.01
CA LEU A 672 19.69 -26.89 1.04
C LEU A 672 18.72 -27.58 0.07
N TYR A 673 19.19 -27.93 -1.14
CA TYR A 673 18.39 -28.50 -2.21
C TYR A 673 19.14 -29.59 -2.97
N GLU A 674 18.42 -30.64 -3.35
CA GLU A 674 18.90 -31.66 -4.29
C GLU A 674 18.28 -31.42 -5.68
N LEU A 675 19.01 -30.73 -6.56
CA LEU A 675 18.58 -30.43 -7.94
C LEU A 675 19.34 -31.33 -8.91
N LYS A 676 18.85 -32.55 -9.14
CA LYS A 676 19.53 -33.56 -10.00
C LYS A 676 19.04 -33.59 -11.44
N ASP A 677 17.81 -33.17 -11.69
CA ASP A 677 17.12 -33.26 -12.98
C ASP A 677 16.70 -31.87 -13.48
N ASP A 678 16.37 -31.75 -14.77
CA ASP A 678 15.71 -30.55 -15.29
C ASP A 678 14.26 -30.49 -14.78
N PRO A 679 13.71 -29.28 -14.50
CA PRO A 679 12.34 -29.17 -14.05
C PRO A 679 11.35 -29.63 -15.12
N ALA A 680 10.29 -30.33 -14.69
CA ALA A 680 9.17 -30.64 -15.57
C ALA A 680 8.51 -29.35 -16.11
N PRO A 681 7.88 -29.38 -17.30
CA PRO A 681 7.21 -28.21 -17.83
C PRO A 681 6.13 -27.68 -16.88
N LEU A 682 6.16 -26.36 -16.61
CA LEU A 682 5.26 -25.69 -15.65
C LEU A 682 3.79 -25.98 -15.91
N GLU A 683 3.38 -26.01 -17.17
CA GLU A 683 1.98 -26.14 -17.57
C GLU A 683 1.30 -27.40 -17.01
N ASN A 684 2.06 -28.46 -16.75
CA ASN A 684 1.54 -29.71 -16.19
C ASN A 684 1.05 -29.53 -14.75
N ASP A 685 1.73 -28.71 -13.96
CA ASP A 685 1.43 -28.51 -12.54
C ASP A 685 0.18 -27.64 -12.34
N TYR A 686 -0.14 -26.78 -13.31
CA TYR A 686 -1.28 -25.85 -13.26
C TYR A 686 -2.57 -26.40 -13.90
N LEU A 687 -2.59 -27.62 -14.44
CA LEU A 687 -3.76 -28.20 -15.13
C LEU A 687 -5.04 -28.21 -14.29
N GLY A 688 -4.95 -28.36 -12.97
CA GLY A 688 -6.10 -28.32 -12.06
C GLY A 688 -6.72 -26.92 -11.86
N PHE A 689 -5.94 -25.87 -12.12
CA PHE A 689 -6.33 -24.47 -11.94
C PHE A 689 -6.90 -23.86 -13.22
N THR A 690 -6.33 -24.19 -14.38
CA THR A 690 -6.69 -23.61 -15.69
C THR A 690 -8.04 -24.08 -16.24
N ARG A 691 -8.54 -25.24 -15.81
CA ARG A 691 -9.74 -25.90 -16.38
C ARG A 691 -11.10 -25.41 -15.89
N LYS A 692 -11.18 -24.47 -14.95
CA LYS A 692 -12.46 -24.03 -14.31
C LYS A 692 -13.18 -22.87 -15.02
N LYS A 693 -12.94 -22.67 -16.32
CA LYS A 693 -13.47 -21.51 -17.05
C LYS A 693 -14.89 -21.74 -17.55
N THR A 694 -15.71 -20.70 -17.51
CA THR A 694 -17.10 -20.74 -17.97
C THR A 694 -17.38 -19.56 -18.90
N ILE A 695 -18.15 -19.81 -19.95
CA ILE A 695 -18.63 -18.78 -20.87
C ILE A 695 -20.00 -18.31 -20.35
N LYS A 696 -20.14 -17.00 -20.12
CA LYS A 696 -21.43 -16.41 -19.71
C LYS A 696 -22.21 -15.98 -20.94
N SER A 697 -23.40 -16.54 -21.14
CA SER A 697 -24.24 -16.25 -22.31
C SER A 697 -25.53 -15.53 -21.93
N GLY A 698 -26.08 -14.76 -22.88
CA GLY A 698 -27.38 -14.11 -22.80
C GLY A 698 -27.32 -12.59 -22.68
N VAL A 699 -28.48 -11.97 -22.41
CA VAL A 699 -28.60 -10.50 -22.33
C VAL A 699 -27.86 -9.94 -21.12
N GLN A 700 -26.90 -9.06 -21.39
CA GLN A 700 -26.04 -8.41 -20.41
C GLN A 700 -26.12 -6.89 -20.54
N LYS A 701 -25.55 -6.19 -19.55
CA LYS A 701 -25.48 -4.71 -19.53
C LYS A 701 -24.02 -4.27 -19.58
N HIS A 702 -23.74 -3.30 -20.44
CA HIS A 702 -22.45 -2.62 -20.55
C HIS A 702 -22.64 -1.16 -20.15
N LEU A 703 -21.87 -0.69 -19.17
CA LEU A 703 -21.91 0.69 -18.70
C LEU A 703 -20.76 1.46 -19.35
N VAL A 704 -21.10 2.55 -20.06
CA VAL A 704 -20.13 3.48 -20.64
C VAL A 704 -20.23 4.80 -19.87
N GLU A 705 -19.12 5.20 -19.23
CA GLU A 705 -19.06 6.41 -18.42
C GLU A 705 -18.05 7.41 -19.02
N LEU A 706 -18.38 8.70 -18.93
CA LEU A 706 -17.44 9.78 -19.17
C LEU A 706 -16.67 10.07 -17.87
N PRO A 707 -15.37 10.44 -17.97
CA PRO A 707 -14.52 10.73 -16.81
C PRO A 707 -15.00 11.92 -15.99
N TYR A 708 -15.73 12.86 -16.60
CA TYR A 708 -16.40 13.97 -15.92
C TYR A 708 -17.61 14.42 -16.75
N GLU A 709 -18.40 15.36 -16.22
CA GLU A 709 -19.61 15.86 -16.89
C GLU A 709 -19.31 16.37 -18.30
N GLY A 710 -19.97 15.78 -19.30
CA GLY A 710 -19.82 16.10 -20.70
C GLY A 710 -21.14 16.00 -21.45
N THR A 711 -21.08 15.72 -22.75
CA THR A 711 -22.28 15.55 -23.58
C THR A 711 -22.51 14.07 -23.84
N ILE A 712 -23.69 13.57 -23.47
CA ILE A 712 -24.13 12.23 -23.85
C ILE A 712 -24.95 12.35 -25.12
N LEU A 713 -24.42 11.79 -26.21
CA LEU A 713 -24.98 11.90 -27.56
C LEU A 713 -26.11 10.90 -27.83
N ALA A 714 -26.09 9.74 -27.15
CA ALA A 714 -27.13 8.72 -27.29
C ALA A 714 -28.35 9.01 -26.40
N GLU A 715 -29.53 8.60 -26.84
CA GLU A 715 -30.80 8.66 -26.12
C GLU A 715 -31.27 7.28 -25.66
N ILE A 716 -32.21 7.28 -24.70
CA ILE A 716 -32.85 6.03 -24.27
C ILE A 716 -33.60 5.44 -25.47
N ASP A 717 -33.50 4.12 -25.62
CA ASP A 717 -34.05 3.34 -26.72
C ASP A 717 -33.28 3.39 -28.06
N ASP A 718 -32.21 4.18 -28.17
CA ASP A 718 -31.33 4.14 -29.35
C ASP A 718 -30.68 2.77 -29.55
N GLU A 719 -30.63 2.32 -30.80
CA GLU A 719 -29.77 1.22 -31.23
C GLU A 719 -28.39 1.76 -31.59
N VAL A 720 -27.35 1.24 -30.94
CA VAL A 720 -25.97 1.69 -31.12
C VAL A 720 -25.11 0.53 -31.62
N ALA A 721 -24.22 0.83 -32.57
CA ALA A 721 -23.14 -0.07 -32.96
C ALA A 721 -21.91 0.16 -32.07
N ALA A 722 -21.00 -0.81 -32.00
CA ALA A 722 -19.81 -0.74 -31.13
C ALA A 722 -18.95 0.53 -31.32
N ASP A 723 -18.93 1.08 -32.54
CA ASP A 723 -18.18 2.28 -32.93
C ASP A 723 -18.95 3.60 -32.75
N THR A 724 -20.23 3.52 -32.42
CA THR A 724 -21.09 4.69 -32.22
C THR A 724 -20.58 5.49 -31.04
N VAL A 725 -20.28 6.77 -31.25
CA VAL A 725 -19.88 7.68 -30.17
C VAL A 725 -21.11 7.98 -29.32
N VAL A 726 -21.10 7.54 -28.07
CA VAL A 726 -22.23 7.69 -27.14
C VAL A 726 -22.06 8.86 -26.19
N GLY A 727 -20.83 9.35 -26.00
CA GLY A 727 -20.56 10.54 -25.22
C GLY A 727 -19.21 11.17 -25.54
N GLU A 728 -19.09 12.47 -25.23
CA GLU A 728 -17.85 13.22 -25.41
C GLU A 728 -17.63 14.30 -24.36
N ASN A 729 -16.35 14.51 -24.01
CA ASN A 729 -15.85 15.65 -23.27
C ASN A 729 -15.02 16.53 -24.24
N LEU A 730 -15.52 17.72 -24.56
CA LEU A 730 -14.92 18.60 -25.56
C LEU A 730 -13.65 19.31 -25.08
N PHE A 731 -13.48 19.49 -23.77
CA PHE A 731 -12.42 20.29 -23.18
C PHE A 731 -11.63 19.49 -22.13
N ASP A 732 -10.69 20.14 -21.44
CA ASP A 732 -10.11 19.60 -20.21
C ASP A 732 -11.11 19.72 -19.06
N PRO A 733 -10.91 19.09 -17.90
CA PRO A 733 -11.85 19.17 -16.77
C PRO A 733 -11.91 20.58 -16.17
N PRO A 734 -13.11 21.10 -15.82
CA PRO A 734 -13.29 22.48 -15.35
C PRO A 734 -12.52 22.75 -14.07
N ARG A 735 -11.85 23.91 -14.02
CA ARG A 735 -11.14 24.38 -12.83
C ARG A 735 -12.06 25.10 -11.88
N VAL A 736 -11.81 24.98 -10.59
CA VAL A 736 -12.37 25.89 -9.60
C VAL A 736 -11.31 26.93 -9.22
N TYR A 737 -11.71 28.18 -9.28
CA TYR A 737 -10.91 29.34 -8.92
C TYR A 737 -11.36 29.81 -7.54
N VAL A 738 -10.40 29.85 -6.62
CA VAL A 738 -10.60 30.37 -5.27
C VAL A 738 -10.01 31.77 -5.20
N ILE A 739 -10.89 32.75 -5.07
CA ILE A 739 -10.54 34.16 -5.00
C ILE A 739 -10.65 34.59 -3.54
N SER A 740 -9.52 34.73 -2.86
CA SER A 740 -9.44 35.32 -1.51
C SER A 740 -9.44 36.85 -1.61
N LEU A 741 -10.39 37.49 -0.95
CA LEU A 741 -10.43 38.94 -0.79
C LEU A 741 -9.51 39.42 0.36
N PHE A 742 -9.13 38.52 1.28
CA PHE A 742 -8.39 38.85 2.52
C PHE A 742 -6.87 38.78 2.42
N ASP A 743 -6.28 38.12 1.41
CA ASP A 743 -4.82 37.98 1.24
C ASP A 743 -4.07 39.32 1.01
N LYS A 744 -4.82 40.43 1.01
CA LYS A 744 -4.31 41.78 0.82
C LYS A 744 -4.37 42.52 2.16
N THR A 745 -3.30 42.32 2.94
CA THR A 745 -3.07 42.84 4.31
C THR A 745 -3.31 44.35 4.51
N TYR A 746 -3.43 45.13 3.44
CA TYR A 746 -3.69 46.57 3.48
C TYR A 746 -5.19 46.97 3.52
N LEU A 747 -6.14 46.04 3.27
CA LEU A 747 -7.56 46.40 3.13
C LEU A 747 -8.40 46.31 4.42
N ARG A 748 -7.89 45.66 5.49
CA ARG A 748 -8.60 45.45 6.78
C ARG A 748 -10.11 45.17 6.61
N LEU A 749 -10.44 44.18 5.78
CA LEU A 749 -11.82 43.80 5.50
C LEU A 749 -12.39 42.98 6.66
N ASN A 750 -13.68 43.12 6.93
CA ASN A 750 -14.46 42.26 7.84
C ASN A 750 -15.63 41.61 7.05
N PRO A 751 -16.25 40.53 7.56
CA PRO A 751 -17.33 39.83 6.84
C PRO A 751 -18.49 40.74 6.42
N GLU A 752 -18.90 41.67 7.28
CA GLU A 752 -20.00 42.63 7.03
C GLU A 752 -19.70 43.57 5.85
N ASN A 753 -18.48 44.14 5.76
CA ASN A 753 -18.10 45.01 4.65
C ASN A 753 -17.93 44.23 3.34
N ILE A 754 -17.59 42.93 3.38
CA ILE A 754 -17.48 42.10 2.18
C ILE A 754 -18.85 41.85 1.57
N GLU A 755 -19.86 41.57 2.39
CA GLU A 755 -21.23 41.38 1.91
C GLU A 755 -21.76 42.66 1.23
N GLU A 756 -21.51 43.84 1.81
CA GLU A 756 -21.88 45.14 1.20
C GLU A 756 -21.07 45.47 -0.08
N SER A 757 -19.84 44.97 -0.20
CA SER A 757 -18.90 45.28 -1.29
C SER A 757 -19.00 44.33 -2.49
N LEU A 758 -19.60 43.14 -2.31
CA LEU A 758 -19.74 42.17 -3.40
C LEU A 758 -20.79 42.63 -4.43
N ARG A 759 -20.48 42.41 -5.70
CA ARG A 759 -21.35 42.74 -6.85
C ARG A 759 -21.88 41.49 -7.57
N ILE A 760 -21.66 40.32 -6.97
CA ILE A 760 -21.98 39.02 -7.54
C ILE A 760 -22.75 38.16 -6.53
N LYS A 761 -23.46 37.15 -7.02
CA LYS A 761 -24.22 36.18 -6.20
C LYS A 761 -23.83 34.75 -6.54
N GLU A 762 -24.03 33.83 -5.60
CA GLU A 762 -23.94 32.40 -5.86
C GLU A 762 -24.86 31.99 -7.03
N GLY A 763 -24.37 31.10 -7.89
CA GLY A 763 -25.02 30.64 -9.11
C GLY A 763 -24.86 31.54 -10.33
N GLN A 764 -24.34 32.78 -10.19
CA GLN A 764 -24.20 33.74 -11.29
C GLN A 764 -23.05 33.40 -12.23
N GLU A 765 -23.26 33.54 -13.55
CA GLU A 765 -22.17 33.52 -14.54
C GLU A 765 -21.48 34.87 -14.64
N ILE A 766 -20.16 34.86 -14.62
CA ILE A 766 -19.27 36.02 -14.58
C ILE A 766 -18.33 35.97 -15.78
N LYS A 767 -18.17 37.10 -16.47
CA LYS A 767 -17.23 37.24 -17.59
C LYS A 767 -15.81 37.55 -17.09
N TYR A 768 -14.81 37.21 -17.89
CA TYR A 768 -13.43 37.66 -17.66
C TYR A 768 -13.38 39.20 -17.56
N GLY A 769 -12.75 39.73 -16.51
CA GLY A 769 -12.63 41.16 -16.24
C GLY A 769 -13.92 41.81 -15.71
N GLN A 770 -15.00 41.06 -15.47
CA GLN A 770 -16.21 41.60 -14.85
C GLN A 770 -15.95 41.88 -13.37
N ARG A 771 -16.37 43.05 -12.89
CA ARG A 771 -16.23 43.45 -11.50
C ARG A 771 -16.96 42.48 -10.56
N ILE A 772 -16.21 41.90 -9.63
CA ILE A 772 -16.65 40.97 -8.59
C ILE A 772 -16.95 41.71 -7.29
N ALA A 773 -16.05 42.59 -6.88
CA ALA A 773 -16.17 43.36 -5.64
C ALA A 773 -15.74 44.80 -5.86
N GLU A 774 -16.42 45.71 -5.18
CA GLU A 774 -16.16 47.14 -5.15
C GLU A 774 -16.19 47.60 -3.70
N ILE A 775 -15.02 47.93 -3.18
CA ILE A 775 -14.86 48.29 -1.77
C ILE A 775 -14.87 49.82 -1.67
N GLY A 776 -16.02 50.38 -1.27
CA GLY A 776 -16.18 51.80 -0.93
C GLY A 776 -16.16 52.03 0.59
N ARG A 777 -15.69 53.19 1.06
CA ARG A 777 -15.79 53.59 2.48
C ARG A 777 -16.76 54.76 2.68
N LYS A 778 -17.37 54.81 3.87
CA LYS A 778 -18.48 55.71 4.26
C LYS A 778 -18.04 57.13 4.71
N THR A 779 -16.75 57.50 4.68
CA THR A 779 -16.26 58.76 5.28
C THR A 779 -15.55 59.71 4.30
N PHE A 780 -16.07 60.95 4.22
CA PHE A 780 -15.66 62.04 3.32
C PHE A 780 -14.17 62.46 3.41
N ILE A 781 -13.51 62.21 4.55
CA ILE A 781 -12.09 62.56 4.75
C ILE A 781 -11.15 61.49 4.17
N GLU A 782 -11.60 60.24 4.03
CA GLU A 782 -10.80 59.15 3.45
C GLU A 782 -10.83 59.15 1.90
N GLU A 783 -11.88 59.70 1.28
CA GLU A 783 -12.01 59.83 -0.18
C GLU A 783 -10.98 60.77 -0.81
N LEU A 784 -10.49 61.75 -0.04
CA LEU A 784 -9.55 62.77 -0.52
C LEU A 784 -8.09 62.28 -0.66
N GLN A 785 -7.76 61.09 -0.14
CA GLN A 785 -6.38 60.60 -0.08
C GLN A 785 -6.13 59.20 -0.69
N PHE A 786 -7.16 58.43 -1.09
CA PHE A 786 -6.96 57.06 -1.58
C PHE A 786 -7.85 56.67 -2.78
N GLN A 787 -7.31 55.80 -3.65
CA GLN A 787 -7.98 55.25 -4.84
C GLN A 787 -9.01 54.17 -4.47
N HIS A 788 -10.14 54.11 -5.18
CA HIS A 788 -11.12 53.02 -5.07
C HIS A 788 -10.48 51.66 -5.40
N TYR A 789 -10.77 50.62 -4.60
CA TYR A 789 -10.27 49.28 -4.85
C TYR A 789 -11.34 48.42 -5.54
N TYR A 790 -11.02 47.99 -6.76
CA TYR A 790 -11.86 47.12 -7.56
C TYR A 790 -11.24 45.72 -7.62
N PHE A 791 -12.10 44.72 -7.53
CA PHE A 791 -11.71 43.34 -7.80
C PHE A 791 -12.48 42.87 -9.03
N ASP A 792 -11.76 42.64 -10.12
CA ASP A 792 -12.33 42.16 -11.37
C ASP A 792 -12.04 40.66 -11.52
N SER A 793 -12.94 39.95 -12.18
CA SER A 793 -12.85 38.50 -12.29
C SER A 793 -11.63 38.09 -13.12
N PRO A 794 -10.74 37.24 -12.59
CA PRO A 794 -9.59 36.76 -13.34
C PRO A 794 -9.97 35.73 -14.39
N VAL A 795 -11.21 35.22 -14.39
CA VAL A 795 -11.68 34.14 -15.27
C VAL A 795 -13.14 34.29 -15.64
N ARG A 796 -13.54 33.69 -16.77
CA ARG A 796 -14.96 33.46 -17.03
C ARG A 796 -15.41 32.23 -16.25
N GLY A 797 -16.45 32.36 -15.44
CA GLY A 797 -16.88 31.25 -14.58
C GLY A 797 -18.22 31.49 -13.92
N ARG A 798 -18.80 30.42 -13.37
CA ARG A 798 -19.99 30.46 -12.53
C ARG A 798 -19.58 30.52 -11.07
N VAL A 799 -20.19 31.41 -10.29
CA VAL A 799 -19.98 31.48 -8.84
C VAL A 799 -20.63 30.26 -8.18
N GLU A 800 -19.83 29.37 -7.61
CA GLU A 800 -20.32 28.18 -6.91
C GLU A 800 -20.71 28.51 -5.47
N LYS A 801 -19.83 29.26 -4.79
CA LYS A 801 -20.01 29.58 -3.37
C LYS A 801 -19.30 30.87 -2.99
N ILE A 802 -19.87 31.60 -2.04
CA ILE A 802 -19.27 32.76 -1.41
C ILE A 802 -19.20 32.49 0.09
N ASN A 803 -17.99 32.47 0.65
CA ASN A 803 -17.78 32.39 2.09
C ASN A 803 -17.44 33.80 2.61
N PHE A 804 -18.36 34.39 3.35
CA PHE A 804 -18.19 35.74 3.91
C PHE A 804 -17.21 35.77 5.09
N ASP A 805 -17.17 34.70 5.90
CA ASP A 805 -16.28 34.59 7.06
C ASP A 805 -14.81 34.51 6.64
N SER A 806 -14.53 33.79 5.55
CA SER A 806 -13.21 33.67 4.96
C SER A 806 -12.99 34.62 3.77
N GLY A 807 -13.96 35.48 3.45
CA GLY A 807 -13.87 36.47 2.38
C GLY A 807 -13.48 35.86 1.04
N THR A 808 -13.94 34.64 0.78
CA THR A 808 -13.49 33.83 -0.35
C THR A 808 -14.63 33.51 -1.30
N ILE A 809 -14.34 33.58 -2.59
CA ILE A 809 -15.29 33.31 -3.66
C ILE A 809 -14.77 32.10 -4.44
N ILE A 810 -15.61 31.09 -4.55
CA ILE A 810 -15.35 29.87 -5.30
C ILE A 810 -16.07 30.00 -6.65
N MET A 811 -15.31 30.02 -7.74
CA MET A 811 -15.84 30.13 -9.11
C MET A 811 -15.46 28.90 -9.94
N ARG A 812 -16.41 28.22 -10.57
CA ARG A 812 -16.13 27.17 -11.55
C ARG A 812 -15.95 27.76 -12.94
N GLU A 813 -14.88 27.40 -13.62
CA GLU A 813 -14.60 27.82 -14.99
C GLU A 813 -15.72 27.41 -15.95
N ILE A 814 -16.11 28.31 -16.84
CA ILE A 814 -16.97 27.98 -17.98
C ILE A 814 -16.05 27.76 -19.19
N GLN A 815 -16.17 26.60 -19.82
CA GLN A 815 -15.27 26.16 -20.88
C GLN A 815 -15.90 26.43 -22.24
N ASP A 816 -15.41 27.47 -22.91
CA ASP A 816 -15.80 27.86 -24.27
C ASP A 816 -14.57 28.23 -25.11
N TYR A 817 -13.49 27.47 -24.93
CA TYR A 817 -12.20 27.79 -25.53
C TYR A 817 -12.31 27.88 -27.06
N SER A 818 -11.77 28.96 -27.61
CA SER A 818 -11.68 29.13 -29.04
C SER A 818 -10.47 28.38 -29.58
N ASN A 819 -10.68 27.52 -30.58
CA ASN A 819 -9.61 26.83 -31.29
C ASN A 819 -8.78 27.77 -32.19
N LYS A 820 -9.15 29.05 -32.31
CA LYS A 820 -8.40 30.06 -33.08
C LYS A 820 -7.15 30.50 -32.31
N PRO A 821 -5.96 30.54 -32.94
CA PRO A 821 -4.74 30.99 -32.30
C PRO A 821 -4.83 32.46 -31.90
N LYS A 822 -4.35 32.78 -30.69
CA LYS A 822 -4.31 34.13 -30.14
C LYS A 822 -2.88 34.55 -29.88
N THR A 823 -2.43 35.59 -30.58
CA THR A 823 -1.06 36.10 -30.48
C THR A 823 -1.00 37.33 -29.57
N ILE A 824 -0.02 37.35 -28.65
CA ILE A 824 0.24 38.45 -27.72
C ILE A 824 1.66 38.98 -27.89
N ASN A 825 1.82 40.30 -28.01
CA ASN A 825 3.14 40.94 -28.07
C ASN A 825 3.69 41.16 -26.65
N VAL A 826 4.40 40.15 -26.14
CA VAL A 826 4.97 40.14 -24.79
C VAL A 826 6.11 41.14 -24.67
N ALA A 827 6.96 41.28 -25.70
CA ALA A 827 8.08 42.22 -25.69
C ALA A 827 7.62 43.68 -25.55
N LYS A 828 6.58 44.07 -26.31
CA LYS A 828 5.93 45.39 -26.20
C LYS A 828 5.31 45.59 -24.83
N LYS A 829 4.63 44.58 -24.28
CA LYS A 829 4.01 44.68 -22.95
C LYS A 829 5.02 44.79 -21.81
N LEU A 830 6.20 44.16 -21.91
CA LEU A 830 7.28 44.26 -20.90
C LEU A 830 8.25 45.42 -21.13
N ASN A 831 8.05 46.21 -22.19
CA ASN A 831 8.97 47.26 -22.62
C ASN A 831 10.42 46.73 -22.75
N VAL A 832 10.60 45.66 -23.52
CA VAL A 832 11.91 45.07 -23.85
C VAL A 832 12.03 44.87 -25.36
N LYS A 833 13.27 44.81 -25.87
CA LYS A 833 13.50 44.45 -27.28
C LYS A 833 13.03 43.01 -27.53
N PRO A 834 12.42 42.68 -28.68
CA PRO A 834 11.98 41.33 -29.03
C PRO A 834 13.00 40.22 -28.71
N LYS A 835 14.27 40.44 -29.05
CA LYS A 835 15.39 39.52 -28.81
C LYS A 835 15.63 39.19 -27.33
N HIS A 836 15.21 40.05 -26.39
CA HIS A 836 15.42 39.86 -24.96
C HIS A 836 14.19 39.29 -24.23
N MET A 837 13.06 39.11 -24.92
CA MET A 837 11.81 38.59 -24.33
C MET A 837 12.00 37.24 -23.64
N ILE A 838 12.82 36.35 -24.21
CA ILE A 838 12.99 34.96 -23.74
C ILE A 838 13.48 34.91 -22.30
N SER A 839 14.38 35.81 -21.90
CA SER A 839 14.93 35.85 -20.53
C SER A 839 13.89 36.20 -19.47
N TYR A 840 12.72 36.70 -19.88
CA TYR A 840 11.63 37.09 -18.98
C TYR A 840 10.43 36.15 -19.06
N LEU A 841 10.40 35.22 -20.03
CA LEU A 841 9.35 34.21 -20.14
C LEU A 841 9.45 33.22 -18.98
N LYS A 842 8.29 32.84 -18.46
CA LYS A 842 8.13 31.78 -17.44
C LYS A 842 7.61 30.48 -18.04
N LYS A 843 7.21 30.51 -19.32
CA LYS A 843 6.61 29.40 -20.06
C LYS A 843 7.29 29.28 -21.44
N GLY A 844 7.59 28.06 -21.84
CA GLY A 844 8.26 27.69 -23.09
C GLY A 844 7.32 27.27 -24.22
N LEU A 845 7.90 26.95 -25.37
CA LEU A 845 7.16 26.36 -26.49
C LEU A 845 6.55 25.02 -26.05
N ASN A 846 5.32 24.73 -26.48
CA ASN A 846 4.50 23.57 -26.09
C ASN A 846 3.99 23.56 -24.64
N ASP A 847 4.36 24.54 -23.81
CA ASP A 847 3.77 24.64 -22.48
C ASP A 847 2.29 24.99 -22.59
N PHE A 848 1.45 24.25 -21.89
CA PHE A 848 0.04 24.59 -21.73
C PHE A 848 -0.12 25.71 -20.70
N VAL A 849 -0.87 26.74 -21.06
CA VAL A 849 -1.15 27.91 -20.22
C VAL A 849 -2.65 28.17 -20.13
N TYR A 850 -3.12 28.58 -18.97
CA TYR A 850 -4.51 28.96 -18.74
C TYR A 850 -4.66 30.47 -18.88
N ALA A 851 -5.85 30.94 -19.27
CA ALA A 851 -6.14 32.36 -19.26
C ALA A 851 -5.86 32.97 -17.87
N GLY A 852 -5.05 34.02 -17.82
CA GLY A 852 -4.59 34.66 -16.59
C GLY A 852 -3.20 34.22 -16.10
N ASP A 853 -2.69 33.05 -16.51
CA ASP A 853 -1.38 32.55 -16.08
C ASP A 853 -0.25 33.51 -16.43
N LEU A 854 0.76 33.59 -15.56
CA LEU A 854 1.93 34.42 -15.78
C LEU A 854 2.78 33.85 -16.94
N LEU A 855 2.76 34.54 -18.09
CA LEU A 855 3.60 34.22 -19.24
C LEU A 855 5.02 34.77 -19.08
N ALA A 856 5.13 36.00 -18.58
CA ALA A 856 6.41 36.69 -18.48
C ALA A 856 6.41 37.74 -17.37
N SER A 857 7.55 37.97 -16.74
CA SER A 857 7.70 38.97 -15.69
C SER A 857 9.04 39.70 -15.75
N LYS A 858 9.03 41.01 -15.50
CA LYS A 858 10.24 41.85 -15.43
C LYS A 858 10.17 42.79 -14.23
N ILE A 859 11.23 42.93 -13.47
CA ILE A 859 11.34 43.96 -12.41
C ILE A 859 11.82 45.27 -13.05
N ILE A 860 11.20 46.39 -12.67
CA ILE A 860 11.54 47.73 -13.13
C ILE A 860 11.81 48.61 -11.92
N ASP A 861 12.88 49.37 -11.98
CA ASP A 861 13.21 50.38 -10.98
C ASP A 861 12.40 51.67 -11.28
N VAL A 862 11.62 52.11 -10.31
CA VAL A 862 10.88 53.39 -10.35
C VAL A 862 11.30 54.20 -9.13
N GLY A 863 12.24 55.12 -9.33
CA GLY A 863 12.91 55.81 -8.21
C GLY A 863 13.73 54.83 -7.36
N ASP A 864 13.59 54.89 -6.04
CA ASP A 864 14.24 53.95 -5.09
C ASP A 864 13.46 52.63 -4.90
N SER A 865 12.37 52.42 -5.64
CA SER A 865 11.45 51.29 -5.47
C SER A 865 11.47 50.33 -6.67
N LYS A 866 11.44 49.02 -6.39
CA LYS A 866 11.38 47.96 -7.41
C LYS A 866 9.94 47.50 -7.64
N HIS A 867 9.44 47.65 -8.86
CA HIS A 867 8.09 47.24 -9.24
C HIS A 867 8.10 46.11 -10.28
N PRO A 868 7.35 45.01 -10.07
CA PRO A 868 7.25 43.95 -11.06
C PRO A 868 6.19 44.26 -12.12
N MET A 869 6.56 44.14 -13.39
CA MET A 869 5.67 44.09 -14.54
C MET A 869 5.38 42.64 -14.92
N PHE A 870 4.11 42.35 -15.21
CA PHE A 870 3.62 41.01 -15.56
C PHE A 870 2.90 41.01 -16.89
N VAL A 871 3.06 39.92 -17.64
CA VAL A 871 2.24 39.62 -18.82
C VAL A 871 1.53 38.30 -18.57
N SER A 872 0.20 38.34 -18.55
CA SER A 872 -0.64 37.16 -18.39
C SER A 872 -1.12 36.61 -19.73
N ALA A 873 -1.42 35.30 -19.75
CA ALA A 873 -2.01 34.61 -20.88
C ALA A 873 -3.43 35.12 -21.16
N PRO A 874 -3.75 35.55 -22.40
CA PRO A 874 -5.05 36.11 -22.75
C PRO A 874 -6.11 35.06 -23.13
N THR A 875 -5.74 33.78 -23.21
CA THR A 875 -6.60 32.63 -23.50
C THR A 875 -5.96 31.37 -22.94
N THR A 876 -6.76 30.33 -22.73
CA THR A 876 -6.29 28.98 -22.41
C THR A 876 -5.84 28.26 -23.67
N GLY A 877 -4.73 27.51 -23.61
CA GLY A 877 -4.20 26.71 -24.72
C GLY A 877 -2.69 26.44 -24.60
N SER A 878 -2.15 25.71 -25.57
CA SER A 878 -0.71 25.44 -25.69
C SER A 878 0.00 26.62 -26.35
N ILE A 879 1.23 26.94 -25.93
CA ILE A 879 2.09 27.89 -26.63
C ILE A 879 2.59 27.23 -27.92
N THR A 880 1.99 27.57 -29.05
CA THR A 880 2.30 26.97 -30.35
C THR A 880 3.43 27.69 -31.10
N ASP A 881 3.71 28.95 -30.75
CA ASP A 881 4.80 29.72 -31.37
C ASP A 881 5.36 30.81 -30.44
N ILE A 882 6.67 31.05 -30.54
CA ILE A 882 7.41 32.12 -29.86
C ILE A 882 8.27 32.85 -30.91
N ASP A 883 7.73 33.92 -31.49
CA ASP A 883 8.39 34.74 -32.51
C ASP A 883 9.37 35.73 -31.85
N ARG A 884 10.67 35.47 -32.04
CA ARG A 884 11.78 36.26 -31.47
C ARG A 884 12.04 37.57 -32.20
N GLU A 885 11.57 37.70 -33.44
CA GLU A 885 11.72 38.91 -34.24
C GLU A 885 10.64 39.93 -33.90
N LYS A 886 9.39 39.48 -33.79
CA LYS A 886 8.24 40.32 -33.44
C LYS A 886 8.02 40.45 -31.93
N GLY A 887 8.62 39.56 -31.14
CA GLY A 887 8.50 39.54 -29.68
C GLY A 887 7.11 39.10 -29.22
N THR A 888 6.53 38.14 -29.95
CA THR A 888 5.16 37.66 -29.73
C THR A 888 5.13 36.20 -29.30
N VAL A 889 4.12 35.84 -28.52
CA VAL A 889 3.79 34.47 -28.13
C VAL A 889 2.40 34.14 -28.66
N THR A 890 2.22 32.98 -29.29
CA THR A 890 0.93 32.51 -29.80
C THR A 890 0.43 31.35 -28.96
N ILE A 891 -0.83 31.42 -28.55
CA ILE A 891 -1.50 30.40 -27.74
C ILE A 891 -2.72 29.89 -28.49
N GLN A 892 -2.89 28.57 -28.54
CA GLN A 892 -4.02 27.92 -29.20
C GLN A 892 -4.50 26.73 -28.38
N TYR A 893 -5.83 26.59 -28.23
CA TYR A 893 -6.42 25.36 -27.71
C TYR A 893 -6.55 24.36 -28.86
N ASP A 894 -5.77 23.27 -28.81
CA ASP A 894 -5.65 22.28 -29.88
C ASP A 894 -5.88 20.83 -29.39
N ARG A 895 -6.42 20.67 -28.17
CA ARG A 895 -6.73 19.33 -27.64
C ARG A 895 -7.89 18.68 -28.37
N GLN A 896 -7.73 17.40 -28.66
CA GLN A 896 -8.78 16.57 -29.25
C GLN A 896 -9.84 16.27 -28.19
N PRO A 897 -11.15 16.32 -28.53
CA PRO A 897 -12.21 15.89 -27.64
C PRO A 897 -12.01 14.44 -27.20
N TYR A 898 -12.22 14.18 -25.92
CA TYR A 898 -12.26 12.82 -25.39
C TYR A 898 -13.62 12.20 -25.72
N ARG A 899 -13.64 11.15 -26.54
CA ARG A 899 -14.86 10.48 -27.00
C ARG A 899 -14.94 9.07 -26.46
N ARG A 900 -16.13 8.67 -26.03
CA ARG A 900 -16.44 7.28 -25.63
C ARG A 900 -17.36 6.67 -26.67
N THR A 901 -16.96 5.53 -27.22
CA THR A 901 -17.82 4.71 -28.08
C THR A 901 -18.67 3.77 -27.24
N ALA A 902 -19.71 3.21 -27.85
CA ALA A 902 -20.59 2.23 -27.23
C ALA A 902 -19.84 0.96 -26.78
N GLY A 903 -18.78 0.57 -27.50
CA GLY A 903 -17.97 -0.62 -27.25
C GLY A 903 -18.67 -1.94 -27.61
N VAL A 904 -19.99 -2.00 -27.42
CA VAL A 904 -20.86 -3.13 -27.78
C VAL A 904 -21.99 -2.67 -28.70
N THR A 905 -22.50 -3.59 -29.51
CA THR A 905 -23.70 -3.37 -30.32
C THR A 905 -24.93 -3.78 -29.51
N GLY A 906 -25.89 -2.88 -29.34
CA GLY A 906 -27.06 -3.13 -28.50
C GLY A 906 -27.97 -1.92 -28.37
N LYS A 907 -28.86 -1.97 -27.37
CA LYS A 907 -29.87 -0.93 -27.13
C LYS A 907 -29.59 -0.14 -25.85
N VAL A 908 -29.69 1.19 -25.90
CA VAL A 908 -29.52 2.05 -24.73
C VAL A 908 -30.74 1.89 -23.80
N VAL A 909 -30.50 1.35 -22.59
CA VAL A 909 -31.56 1.08 -21.59
C VAL A 909 -31.58 2.07 -20.43
N LYS A 910 -30.51 2.85 -20.25
CA LYS A 910 -30.42 3.86 -19.19
C LYS A 910 -29.50 4.99 -19.63
N LYS A 911 -29.89 6.23 -19.35
CA LYS A 911 -29.08 7.44 -19.55
C LYS A 911 -28.98 8.23 -18.24
N LYS A 912 -27.77 8.63 -17.88
CA LYS A 912 -27.52 9.63 -16.84
C LYS A 912 -26.96 10.86 -17.54
N ILE A 913 -27.73 11.96 -17.52
CA ILE A 913 -27.41 13.19 -18.24
C ILE A 913 -25.97 13.64 -17.90
N GLY A 914 -25.21 13.89 -18.96
CA GLY A 914 -23.83 14.34 -18.91
C GLY A 914 -22.80 13.34 -18.38
N HIS A 915 -23.18 12.12 -17.98
CA HIS A 915 -22.27 11.22 -17.28
C HIS A 915 -22.13 9.84 -17.91
N SER A 916 -23.24 9.14 -18.18
CA SER A 916 -23.14 7.74 -18.61
C SER A 916 -24.36 7.22 -19.35
N VAL A 917 -24.14 6.13 -20.09
CA VAL A 917 -25.18 5.32 -20.72
C VAL A 917 -24.99 3.85 -20.37
N THR A 918 -26.08 3.12 -20.20
CA THR A 918 -26.07 1.65 -20.08
C THR A 918 -26.68 1.04 -21.33
N ILE A 919 -25.92 0.16 -21.98
CA ILE A 919 -26.31 -0.53 -23.19
C ILE A 919 -26.61 -1.99 -22.85
N ALA A 920 -27.81 -2.46 -23.19
CA ALA A 920 -28.14 -3.87 -23.14
C ALA A 920 -27.75 -4.53 -24.46
N TYR A 921 -27.01 -5.63 -24.39
CA TYR A 921 -26.56 -6.39 -25.55
C TYR A 921 -26.77 -7.89 -25.32
N ASP A 922 -26.95 -8.65 -26.39
CA ASP A 922 -26.98 -10.11 -26.35
C ASP A 922 -25.62 -10.66 -26.84
N GLY A 923 -25.06 -11.60 -26.10
CA GLY A 923 -23.76 -12.16 -26.44
C GLY A 923 -23.15 -13.04 -25.37
N ASN A 924 -21.88 -13.37 -25.62
CA ASN A 924 -21.12 -14.32 -24.83
C ASN A 924 -19.88 -13.64 -24.26
N THR A 925 -19.69 -13.73 -22.95
CA THR A 925 -18.57 -13.11 -22.23
C THR A 925 -17.61 -14.19 -21.76
N LEU A 926 -16.35 -14.07 -22.18
CA LEU A 926 -15.21 -14.86 -21.75
C LEU A 926 -14.27 -13.98 -20.93
N TYR A 927 -13.50 -14.59 -20.06
CA TYR A 927 -12.50 -13.90 -19.23
C TYR A 927 -11.11 -14.49 -19.46
N GLY A 928 -10.14 -13.63 -19.68
CA GLY A 928 -8.72 -14.00 -19.62
C GLY A 928 -8.22 -14.03 -18.17
N ILE A 929 -6.98 -14.51 -17.98
CA ILE A 929 -6.35 -14.52 -16.66
C ILE A 929 -5.66 -13.17 -16.36
N ILE A 930 -5.04 -12.57 -17.38
CA ILE A 930 -4.40 -11.26 -17.35
C ILE A 930 -4.44 -10.62 -18.74
N GLY A 931 -4.55 -9.31 -18.80
CA GLY A 931 -4.53 -8.52 -20.02
C GLY A 931 -3.83 -7.19 -19.78
N PHE A 932 -3.55 -6.47 -20.85
CA PHE A 932 -2.82 -5.21 -20.82
C PHE A 932 -3.36 -4.29 -21.92
N GLY A 933 -3.14 -2.99 -21.75
CA GLY A 933 -3.63 -1.97 -22.67
C GLY A 933 -5.14 -1.70 -22.57
N SER A 934 -5.53 -0.55 -23.12
CA SER A 934 -6.91 -0.05 -23.08
C SER A 934 -7.88 -0.90 -23.89
N GLU A 935 -9.18 -0.70 -23.69
CA GLU A 935 -10.22 -1.44 -24.42
C GLU A 935 -10.21 -1.20 -25.94
N SER A 936 -10.66 -2.20 -26.71
CA SER A 936 -10.76 -2.12 -28.17
C SER A 936 -11.88 -3.02 -28.68
N TRP A 937 -12.29 -2.85 -29.94
CA TRP A 937 -13.32 -3.64 -30.59
C TRP A 937 -12.98 -3.83 -32.07
N GLY A 938 -13.38 -4.95 -32.66
CA GLY A 938 -13.00 -5.32 -34.02
C GLY A 938 -13.56 -6.67 -34.44
N LYS A 939 -13.19 -7.16 -35.62
CA LYS A 939 -13.59 -8.48 -36.10
C LYS A 939 -12.69 -9.55 -35.52
N LEU A 940 -13.27 -10.62 -34.98
CA LEU A 940 -12.52 -11.78 -34.53
C LEU A 940 -11.86 -12.44 -35.73
N LYS A 941 -10.52 -12.54 -35.70
CA LYS A 941 -9.74 -13.29 -36.68
C LYS A 941 -9.00 -14.41 -35.97
N TYR A 942 -9.53 -15.62 -36.08
CA TYR A 942 -8.88 -16.81 -35.56
C TYR A 942 -7.80 -17.28 -36.52
N ILE A 943 -6.60 -17.51 -36.00
CA ILE A 943 -5.46 -18.05 -36.76
C ILE A 943 -4.94 -19.35 -36.14
N ASP A 944 -4.53 -20.28 -37.00
CA ASP A 944 -3.97 -21.57 -36.60
C ASP A 944 -2.42 -21.53 -36.57
N SER A 945 -1.77 -20.58 -37.26
CA SER A 945 -0.32 -20.37 -37.23
C SER A 945 0.07 -18.89 -37.26
N PRO A 946 1.25 -18.52 -36.69
CA PRO A 946 1.74 -17.14 -36.70
C PRO A 946 1.88 -16.52 -38.09
N ASP A 947 2.24 -17.31 -39.12
CA ASP A 947 2.38 -16.82 -40.50
C ASP A 947 1.09 -16.22 -41.06
N GLN A 948 -0.07 -16.61 -40.53
CA GLN A 948 -1.36 -16.06 -40.94
C GLN A 948 -1.59 -14.64 -40.46
N LEU A 949 -0.72 -14.05 -39.62
CA LEU A 949 -0.81 -12.65 -39.23
C LEU A 949 -0.79 -11.71 -40.43
N SER A 950 -0.07 -12.06 -41.50
CA SER A 950 -0.01 -11.25 -42.73
C SER A 950 -1.35 -11.18 -43.46
N LEU A 951 -2.33 -12.01 -43.08
CA LEU A 951 -3.68 -12.02 -43.61
C LEU A 951 -4.66 -11.19 -42.76
N CYS A 952 -4.19 -10.63 -41.64
CA CYS A 952 -4.95 -9.77 -40.76
C CYS A 952 -4.92 -8.32 -41.27
N SER A 953 -5.91 -7.55 -40.83
CA SER A 953 -6.10 -6.14 -41.17
C SER A 953 -6.20 -5.27 -39.93
N SER A 954 -6.24 -3.95 -40.13
CA SER A 954 -6.39 -2.98 -39.06
C SER A 954 -7.78 -2.96 -38.39
N GLU A 955 -8.69 -3.85 -38.80
CA GLU A 955 -10.00 -4.03 -38.19
C GLU A 955 -10.09 -5.30 -37.33
N ASP A 956 -9.04 -6.13 -37.35
CA ASP A 956 -9.08 -7.46 -36.75
C ASP A 956 -8.55 -7.46 -35.31
N ILE A 957 -9.19 -8.28 -34.48
CA ILE A 957 -8.66 -8.74 -33.20
C ILE A 957 -8.25 -10.20 -33.39
N VAL A 958 -6.95 -10.45 -33.26
CA VAL A 958 -6.34 -11.75 -33.56
C VAL A 958 -6.50 -12.70 -32.40
N ILE A 959 -7.03 -13.90 -32.66
CA ILE A 959 -7.09 -15.00 -31.68
C ILE A 959 -6.09 -16.07 -32.10
N TYR A 960 -5.12 -16.35 -31.24
CA TYR A 960 -4.16 -17.44 -31.44
C TYR A 960 -4.17 -18.39 -30.23
N PRO A 961 -4.54 -19.67 -30.38
CA PRO A 961 -4.81 -20.58 -29.26
C PRO A 961 -3.55 -21.11 -28.55
N GLN A 962 -2.35 -20.63 -28.89
CA GLN A 962 -1.06 -21.14 -28.42
C GLN A 962 -0.23 -19.99 -27.81
N LYS A 963 0.99 -20.32 -27.38
CA LYS A 963 1.98 -19.37 -26.88
C LYS A 963 2.41 -18.37 -27.97
N ILE A 964 2.43 -17.07 -27.63
CA ILE A 964 3.03 -15.99 -28.43
C ILE A 964 4.39 -15.58 -27.84
N ASP A 965 5.18 -14.84 -28.62
CA ASP A 965 6.47 -14.26 -28.24
C ASP A 965 6.54 -12.77 -28.62
N HIS A 966 7.66 -12.11 -28.33
CA HIS A 966 7.86 -10.70 -28.68
C HIS A 966 7.80 -10.46 -30.20
N THR A 967 8.28 -11.40 -31.02
CA THR A 967 8.28 -11.30 -32.49
C THR A 967 6.84 -11.28 -33.05
N PHE A 968 5.97 -12.12 -32.50
CA PHE A 968 4.54 -12.14 -32.83
C PHE A 968 3.89 -10.79 -32.52
N LEU A 969 4.14 -10.23 -31.34
CA LEU A 969 3.58 -8.94 -30.92
C LEU A 969 4.07 -7.78 -31.81
N LYS A 970 5.35 -7.76 -32.17
CA LYS A 970 5.90 -6.77 -33.12
C LYS A 970 5.31 -6.91 -34.51
N SER A 971 5.08 -8.14 -34.97
CA SER A 971 4.40 -8.39 -36.24
C SER A 971 2.95 -7.93 -36.20
N ALA A 972 2.24 -8.13 -35.08
CA ALA A 972 0.88 -7.65 -34.87
C ALA A 972 0.81 -6.10 -34.91
N GLU A 973 1.78 -5.44 -34.29
CA GLU A 973 1.94 -3.98 -34.31
C GLU A 973 2.14 -3.46 -35.74
N GLN A 974 2.97 -4.12 -36.55
CA GLN A 974 3.19 -3.77 -37.94
C GLN A 974 1.92 -3.91 -38.80
N GLN A 975 1.10 -4.93 -38.54
CA GLN A 975 -0.20 -5.12 -39.20
C GLN A 975 -1.30 -4.19 -38.67
N LYS A 976 -1.01 -3.42 -37.61
CA LYS A 976 -1.93 -2.46 -36.97
C LYS A 976 -3.24 -3.11 -36.51
N VAL A 977 -3.18 -4.36 -36.04
CA VAL A 977 -4.36 -5.06 -35.52
C VAL A 977 -4.95 -4.31 -34.32
N LYS A 978 -6.24 -4.48 -34.07
CA LYS A 978 -6.96 -3.80 -32.97
C LYS A 978 -6.79 -4.48 -31.62
N GLY A 979 -6.27 -5.71 -31.58
CA GLY A 979 -6.00 -6.44 -30.35
C GLY A 979 -5.52 -7.87 -30.59
N VAL A 980 -5.01 -8.51 -29.54
CA VAL A 980 -4.52 -9.89 -29.56
C VAL A 980 -5.07 -10.67 -28.37
N VAL A 981 -5.52 -11.90 -28.59
CA VAL A 981 -5.87 -12.84 -27.52
C VAL A 981 -5.07 -14.13 -27.74
N ALA A 982 -4.31 -14.52 -26.73
CA ALA A 982 -3.43 -15.69 -26.78
C ALA A 982 -3.62 -16.63 -25.58
N ALA A 983 -3.07 -17.85 -25.68
CA ALA A 983 -3.03 -18.78 -24.57
C ALA A 983 -2.06 -18.32 -23.48
N SER A 984 -0.82 -18.03 -23.89
CA SER A 984 0.29 -17.68 -23.02
C SER A 984 1.37 -16.88 -23.72
N ILE A 985 2.31 -16.39 -22.94
CA ILE A 985 3.53 -15.69 -23.35
C ILE A 985 4.61 -15.98 -22.31
N ASP A 986 5.90 -15.89 -22.64
CA ASP A 986 6.92 -15.84 -21.58
C ASP A 986 6.93 -14.47 -20.90
N ASN A 987 7.28 -14.44 -19.62
CA ASN A 987 7.41 -13.17 -18.91
C ASN A 987 8.49 -12.27 -19.53
N GLU A 988 9.59 -12.84 -20.04
CA GLU A 988 10.64 -12.08 -20.70
C GLU A 988 10.15 -11.35 -21.97
N ASP A 989 9.47 -12.07 -22.87
CA ASP A 989 8.87 -11.50 -24.09
C ASP A 989 7.87 -10.37 -23.77
N LEU A 990 7.08 -10.57 -22.71
CA LEU A 990 6.12 -9.59 -22.23
C LEU A 990 6.83 -8.30 -21.80
N VAL A 991 7.86 -8.41 -20.97
CA VAL A 991 8.61 -7.27 -20.44
C VAL A 991 9.34 -6.54 -21.56
N GLU A 992 9.84 -7.25 -22.56
CA GLU A 992 10.44 -6.65 -23.75
C GLU A 992 9.42 -5.82 -24.54
N PHE A 993 8.17 -6.30 -24.66
CA PHE A 993 7.11 -5.58 -25.37
C PHE A 993 6.56 -4.37 -24.60
N ILE A 994 6.32 -4.51 -23.30
CA ILE A 994 5.73 -3.44 -22.46
C ILE A 994 6.79 -2.42 -22.01
N GLY A 995 8.04 -2.86 -21.81
CA GLY A 995 9.17 -2.04 -21.34
C GLY A 995 9.35 -2.01 -19.83
N GLU A 996 8.50 -2.69 -19.05
CA GLU A 996 8.65 -2.82 -17.60
C GLU A 996 8.15 -4.17 -17.06
N GLU A 997 8.68 -4.57 -15.91
CA GLU A 997 8.26 -5.78 -15.19
C GLU A 997 6.86 -5.61 -14.59
N ILE A 998 6.12 -6.73 -14.50
CA ILE A 998 4.79 -6.73 -13.90
C ILE A 998 4.92 -6.49 -12.39
N GLY A 999 4.28 -5.43 -11.88
CA GLY A 999 4.21 -5.18 -10.45
C GLY A 999 3.05 -5.94 -9.80
N VAL A 1000 2.18 -5.23 -9.09
CA VAL A 1000 0.96 -5.77 -8.43
C VAL A 1000 -0.17 -6.19 -9.39
N ALA A 1001 0.12 -6.32 -10.69
CA ALA A 1001 -0.81 -6.62 -11.78
C ALA A 1001 -2.13 -5.81 -11.72
N LEU A 1002 -1.98 -4.50 -11.61
CA LEU A 1002 -2.98 -3.50 -11.98
C LEU A 1002 -2.64 -2.99 -13.38
N THR A 1003 -3.33 -3.50 -14.40
CA THR A 1003 -3.00 -3.31 -15.81
C THR A 1003 -4.15 -2.67 -16.58
N GLY A 1004 -3.95 -2.34 -17.86
CA GLY A 1004 -4.98 -1.80 -18.77
C GLY A 1004 -4.81 -0.32 -19.11
N ASN A 1005 -3.84 0.35 -18.49
CA ASN A 1005 -3.48 1.74 -18.75
C ASN A 1005 -2.09 1.89 -19.39
N GLU A 1006 -1.44 0.77 -19.71
CA GLU A 1006 -0.16 0.78 -20.40
C GLU A 1006 -0.30 1.43 -21.78
N SER A 1007 0.67 2.25 -22.14
CA SER A 1007 0.72 2.91 -23.45
C SER A 1007 1.26 1.95 -24.52
N ILE A 1008 0.51 0.88 -24.79
CA ILE A 1008 0.83 -0.13 -25.82
C ILE A 1008 -0.07 0.03 -27.07
N PRO A 1009 0.38 -0.43 -28.26
CA PRO A 1009 -0.31 -0.15 -29.53
C PRO A 1009 -1.73 -0.73 -29.63
N PHE A 1010 -2.02 -1.81 -28.92
CA PHE A 1010 -3.31 -2.49 -28.90
C PHE A 1010 -3.47 -3.28 -27.59
N PRO A 1011 -4.70 -3.53 -27.10
CA PRO A 1011 -4.90 -4.46 -26.00
C PRO A 1011 -4.47 -5.87 -26.36
N PHE A 1012 -3.83 -6.54 -25.41
CA PHE A 1012 -3.64 -7.97 -25.51
C PHE A 1012 -4.07 -8.70 -24.24
N ILE A 1013 -4.66 -9.89 -24.42
CA ILE A 1013 -5.22 -10.71 -23.35
C ILE A 1013 -4.59 -12.10 -23.39
N ILE A 1014 -4.07 -12.53 -22.25
CA ILE A 1014 -3.61 -13.89 -22.01
C ILE A 1014 -4.70 -14.66 -21.29
N THR A 1015 -5.02 -15.84 -21.82
CA THR A 1015 -6.10 -16.66 -21.26
C THR A 1015 -5.62 -17.60 -20.18
N GLU A 1016 -4.43 -18.20 -20.29
CA GLU A 1016 -3.97 -19.27 -19.40
C GLU A 1016 -2.88 -18.86 -18.40
N GLY A 1017 -1.76 -18.28 -18.85
CA GLY A 1017 -0.65 -17.94 -17.96
C GLY A 1017 0.67 -17.68 -18.69
N PHE A 1018 1.79 -17.80 -17.96
CA PHE A 1018 3.15 -17.56 -18.45
C PHE A 1018 3.88 -18.86 -18.78
N GLY A 1019 4.54 -18.96 -19.95
CA GLY A 1019 5.15 -20.20 -20.42
C GLY A 1019 4.37 -20.84 -21.57
N ASN A 1020 4.35 -22.17 -21.65
CA ASN A 1020 3.86 -22.90 -22.82
C ASN A 1020 2.45 -23.50 -22.64
N PHE A 1021 1.48 -22.67 -22.26
CA PHE A 1021 0.09 -23.11 -22.12
C PHE A 1021 -0.65 -23.12 -23.46
N LYS A 1022 -1.65 -24.00 -23.54
CA LYS A 1022 -2.62 -24.04 -24.64
C LYS A 1022 -3.97 -23.54 -24.14
N MET A 1023 -4.65 -22.75 -24.97
CA MET A 1023 -5.95 -22.20 -24.64
C MET A 1023 -6.94 -23.32 -24.33
N PHE A 1024 -7.72 -23.17 -23.26
CA PHE A 1024 -8.72 -24.14 -22.85
C PHE A 1024 -9.64 -24.50 -24.02
N GLU A 1025 -9.84 -25.81 -24.24
CA GLU A 1025 -10.45 -26.33 -25.46
C GLU A 1025 -11.84 -25.72 -25.74
N GLN A 1026 -12.64 -25.49 -24.70
CA GLN A 1026 -13.95 -24.86 -24.84
C GLN A 1026 -13.84 -23.41 -25.34
N TYR A 1027 -12.85 -22.65 -24.88
CA TYR A 1027 -12.61 -21.27 -25.35
C TYR A 1027 -12.11 -21.27 -26.80
N SER A 1028 -11.14 -22.12 -27.10
CA SER A 1028 -10.56 -22.24 -28.44
C SER A 1028 -11.62 -22.62 -29.48
N ASN A 1029 -12.40 -23.67 -29.21
CA ASN A 1029 -13.49 -24.10 -30.09
C ASN A 1029 -14.59 -23.04 -30.23
N PHE A 1030 -14.94 -22.36 -29.13
CA PHE A 1030 -15.94 -21.29 -29.15
C PHE A 1030 -15.48 -20.11 -30.03
N LEU A 1031 -14.26 -19.60 -29.81
CA LEU A 1031 -13.72 -18.47 -30.56
C LEU A 1031 -13.51 -18.82 -32.04
N LYS A 1032 -13.05 -20.05 -32.34
CA LYS A 1032 -12.94 -20.56 -33.71
C LYS A 1032 -14.29 -20.60 -34.42
N GLY A 1033 -15.34 -21.05 -33.72
CA GLY A 1033 -16.72 -21.08 -34.24
C GLY A 1033 -17.34 -19.70 -34.46
N HIS A 1034 -16.75 -18.63 -33.91
CA HIS A 1034 -17.23 -17.24 -34.03
C HIS A 1034 -16.29 -16.38 -34.88
N ASN A 1035 -15.41 -16.98 -35.68
CA ASN A 1035 -14.53 -16.28 -36.61
C ASN A 1035 -15.31 -15.34 -37.55
N GLY A 1036 -14.85 -14.10 -37.66
CA GLY A 1036 -15.46 -13.03 -38.44
C GLY A 1036 -16.54 -12.22 -37.70
N LYS A 1037 -17.01 -12.64 -36.52
CA LYS A 1037 -17.95 -11.84 -35.71
C LYS A 1037 -17.24 -10.65 -35.06
N PHE A 1038 -17.99 -9.59 -34.77
CA PHE A 1038 -17.46 -8.47 -33.99
C PHE A 1038 -17.32 -8.85 -32.52
N ILE A 1039 -16.20 -8.47 -31.93
CA ILE A 1039 -15.88 -8.68 -30.53
C ILE A 1039 -15.36 -7.40 -29.88
N TYR A 1040 -15.57 -7.30 -28.58
CA TYR A 1040 -14.99 -6.27 -27.72
C TYR A 1040 -14.00 -6.92 -26.77
N VAL A 1041 -12.84 -6.30 -26.58
CA VAL A 1041 -11.80 -6.72 -25.65
C VAL A 1041 -11.47 -5.61 -24.69
N ASN A 1042 -11.26 -5.97 -23.42
CA ASN A 1042 -10.78 -5.05 -22.40
C ASN A 1042 -9.63 -5.73 -21.64
N GLY A 1043 -8.43 -5.16 -21.75
CA GLY A 1043 -7.22 -5.66 -21.13
C GLY A 1043 -7.12 -5.40 -19.63
N HIS A 1044 -7.96 -4.53 -19.05
CA HIS A 1044 -7.86 -4.14 -17.66
C HIS A 1044 -7.93 -5.35 -16.71
N THR A 1045 -6.87 -5.52 -15.94
CA THR A 1045 -6.74 -6.59 -14.94
C THR A 1045 -6.42 -5.98 -13.58
N GLN A 1046 -7.06 -6.50 -12.55
CA GLN A 1046 -6.73 -6.28 -11.16
C GLN A 1046 -6.89 -7.61 -10.44
N ILE A 1047 -5.78 -8.18 -9.97
CA ILE A 1047 -5.75 -9.55 -9.43
C ILE A 1047 -6.12 -9.65 -7.94
N ARG A 1048 -6.15 -8.52 -7.22
CA ARG A 1048 -6.38 -8.45 -5.77
C ARG A 1048 -7.39 -7.34 -5.48
N ALA A 1049 -8.30 -7.57 -4.51
CA ALA A 1049 -9.18 -6.55 -3.93
C ALA A 1049 -10.03 -5.78 -4.96
N GLY A 1050 -11.29 -6.18 -5.20
CA GLY A 1050 -12.03 -5.65 -6.34
C GLY A 1050 -11.60 -6.30 -7.66
N VAL A 1051 -11.38 -7.63 -7.61
CA VAL A 1051 -10.81 -8.43 -8.70
C VAL A 1051 -11.53 -8.16 -10.01
N THR A 1052 -10.77 -7.64 -10.98
CA THR A 1052 -11.22 -7.42 -12.35
C THR A 1052 -10.39 -8.29 -13.28
N ARG A 1053 -11.07 -9.13 -14.06
CA ARG A 1053 -10.43 -9.97 -15.08
C ARG A 1053 -10.65 -9.33 -16.46
N PRO A 1054 -9.67 -9.45 -17.36
CA PRO A 1054 -9.80 -8.94 -18.72
C PRO A 1054 -10.95 -9.67 -19.42
N LYS A 1055 -11.71 -8.94 -20.24
CA LYS A 1055 -12.98 -9.42 -20.80
C LYS A 1055 -12.88 -9.53 -22.31
N ILE A 1056 -13.49 -10.58 -22.85
CA ILE A 1056 -13.72 -10.77 -24.28
C ILE A 1056 -15.22 -10.96 -24.44
N ILE A 1057 -15.88 -10.04 -25.14
CA ILE A 1057 -17.32 -10.09 -25.41
C ILE A 1057 -17.50 -10.41 -26.88
N VAL A 1058 -18.13 -11.56 -27.16
CA VAL A 1058 -18.52 -11.97 -28.51
C VAL A 1058 -19.99 -11.62 -28.70
N MET A 1059 -20.25 -10.65 -29.57
CA MET A 1059 -21.59 -10.13 -29.81
C MET A 1059 -22.34 -11.05 -30.77
N ASP A 1060 -23.57 -11.40 -30.41
CA ASP A 1060 -24.48 -12.11 -31.31
C ASP A 1060 -25.30 -11.09 -32.10
N LEU A 1061 -24.77 -10.69 -33.27
CA LEU A 1061 -25.42 -9.74 -34.18
C LEU A 1061 -26.68 -10.29 -34.87
N ASN A 1062 -27.25 -11.39 -34.37
CA ASN A 1062 -28.44 -12.03 -34.92
C ASN A 1062 -29.63 -11.84 -33.97
N LYS A 1063 -30.23 -10.65 -34.04
CA LYS A 1063 -31.69 -10.45 -33.94
C LYS A 1063 -32.09 -9.14 -34.56
#